data_AF-A0AAE1ICL3-F1
#
_entry.id   AF-A0AAE1ICL3-F1
#
_cell.length_a   1.000
_cell.length_b   1.000
_cell.length_c   1.000
_cell.angle_alpha   90.00
_cell.angle_beta   90.00
_cell.angle_gamma   90.00
#
_symmetry.space_group_name_H-M   'P 1'
#
loop_
_entity.id
_entity.type
_entity.pdbx_description
1 polymer ?
#
loop_
_entity_poly.entity_id
_entity_poly.type
_entity_poly.pdbx_seq_one_letter_code
_entity_poly.pdbx_strand_id
1 'polypeptide(L)'
;MDSQGDKAEASSSTTSNANQDEVSVSKIQTLLKAQDDTQRFVGLALLKSVLDNSPGLQHNDEVLQRLWDSIPAKFLDRLLRTGSNPSKRDSKEMLDLVVSVLHTFVALLPAEATSQPKFTDRIPRLVGAVLYGSEETVKMLLQVLHALASSQEGAMALVKVEDLSSITEIAPSHSVAMDILRHAWLNAMVVVDDASYLASRIDRNVQSLVSSFRGTDAVTFLEFLGLLLRQASSEIIPPSPKWLNSAINFIRNLVTSRPNSAARSAYTNAAASLLRVYPKEASELIFKPEKSDQTPFSYLFVNLLLIDIRSSAPLLLEQLNKPDYPNTSRRLASAFDVVCIFIGHLVRSLEDESLETLITSPDNLLKLRKGISETMSVTIEYLRDRWDATFAGAMGLHPDARSGKAETSMGSRFTLTWDSLENIADEDPFILSAVRALAIWLREDENDMIRKEATGLTDMFMDLYRGSTTEKLDFRSPILVALEGLVTFDKGRNILLQNDGWKTLSKDLVEILQQDASTISEDETSRGIEIVRVLLQVAEQSGDTAEEWMNLITAAAAWDVFREQQAHPLVLELQVAALQLCCALLIKANIGMRKRFAHSISALVGIATQLGGGIPKDSFLGEGIDDVLNVLGGLSRSI
;
A
#
# COMPACT_ATOMS: atom_id res chain seq x y z
N MET A 1 -30.28 33.29 72.13
CA MET A 1 -29.34 34.33 71.68
C MET A 1 -27.96 33.73 71.49
N ASP A 2 -27.56 33.29 70.32
CA ASP A 2 -28.19 32.71 69.12
C ASP A 2 -27.00 32.43 68.22
N SER A 3 -26.95 31.24 67.61
CA SER A 3 -26.75 31.05 66.18
C SER A 3 -26.36 29.59 65.90
N GLN A 4 -27.39 28.80 65.59
CA GLN A 4 -27.31 27.70 64.63
C GLN A 4 -27.47 28.29 63.23
N GLY A 5 -26.79 27.71 62.24
CA GLY A 5 -27.13 27.88 60.82
C GLY A 5 -25.96 27.68 59.87
N ASP A 6 -26.17 26.86 58.83
CA ASP A 6 -25.41 26.77 57.58
C ASP A 6 -24.15 25.89 57.51
N LYS A 7 -24.36 24.57 57.65
CA LYS A 7 -23.57 23.53 56.96
C LYS A 7 -24.44 22.32 56.62
N ALA A 8 -25.37 22.45 55.66
CA ALA A 8 -26.13 21.28 55.17
C ALA A 8 -26.86 21.51 53.82
N GLU A 9 -26.23 22.02 52.75
CA GLU A 9 -26.93 22.08 51.43
C GLU A 9 -26.12 21.64 50.20
N ALA A 10 -24.84 21.28 50.30
CA ALA A 10 -24.06 20.86 49.12
C ALA A 10 -23.94 19.34 48.90
N SER A 11 -24.36 18.51 49.86
CA SER A 11 -24.25 17.03 49.80
C SER A 11 -25.59 16.31 49.58
N SER A 12 -26.71 17.02 49.56
CA SER A 12 -28.05 16.42 49.38
C SER A 12 -28.45 16.25 47.91
N SER A 13 -27.94 17.08 47.00
CA SER A 13 -28.33 17.10 45.57
C SER A 13 -27.69 16.00 44.72
N THR A 14 -26.44 15.63 45.00
CA THR A 14 -25.76 14.52 44.28
C THR A 14 -26.31 13.16 44.70
N THR A 15 -26.65 13.02 45.98
CA THR A 15 -27.18 11.78 46.57
C THR A 15 -28.65 11.57 46.21
N SER A 16 -29.43 12.63 45.99
CA SER A 16 -30.81 12.54 45.50
C SER A 16 -30.90 12.11 44.04
N ASN A 17 -29.97 12.58 43.18
CA ASN A 17 -29.94 12.20 41.76
C ASN A 17 -29.56 10.73 41.56
N ALA A 18 -28.55 10.23 42.28
CA ALA A 18 -28.15 8.82 42.20
C ALA A 18 -29.27 7.83 42.60
N ASN A 19 -30.02 8.15 43.67
CA ASN A 19 -31.16 7.34 44.09
C ASN A 19 -32.34 7.42 43.10
N GLN A 20 -32.57 8.56 42.46
CA GLN A 20 -33.61 8.70 41.42
C GLN A 20 -33.24 7.96 40.13
N ASP A 21 -31.96 7.98 39.75
CA ASP A 21 -31.45 7.24 38.61
C ASP A 21 -31.56 5.72 38.84
N GLU A 22 -31.24 5.22 40.03
CA GLU A 22 -31.36 3.79 40.36
C GLU A 22 -32.82 3.28 40.38
N VAL A 23 -33.75 4.11 40.89
CA VAL A 23 -35.20 3.83 40.82
C VAL A 23 -35.70 3.86 39.37
N SER A 24 -35.18 4.76 38.54
CA SER A 24 -35.53 4.84 37.13
C SER A 24 -35.00 3.63 36.34
N VAL A 25 -33.76 3.21 36.59
CA VAL A 25 -33.13 2.02 35.99
C VAL A 25 -33.91 0.75 36.34
N SER A 26 -34.26 0.54 37.62
CA SER A 26 -35.03 -0.64 38.04
C SER A 26 -36.44 -0.69 37.44
N LYS A 27 -37.11 0.47 37.31
CA LYS A 27 -38.40 0.57 36.61
C LYS A 27 -38.28 0.22 35.13
N ILE A 28 -37.25 0.72 34.44
CA ILE A 28 -36.98 0.40 33.03
C ILE A 28 -36.74 -1.10 32.85
N GLN A 29 -35.90 -1.70 33.69
CA GLN A 29 -35.65 -3.15 33.64
C GLN A 29 -36.92 -3.98 33.81
N THR A 30 -37.82 -3.56 34.71
CA THR A 30 -39.11 -4.23 34.93
C THR A 30 -39.98 -4.18 33.68
N LEU A 31 -40.05 -3.02 33.00
CA LEU A 31 -40.80 -2.84 31.76
C LEU A 31 -40.20 -3.65 30.59
N LEU A 32 -38.87 -3.72 30.48
CA LEU A 32 -38.19 -4.47 29.43
C LEU A 32 -38.30 -6.00 29.59
N LYS A 33 -38.38 -6.47 30.85
CA LYS A 33 -38.55 -7.90 31.19
C LYS A 33 -40.01 -8.37 31.17
N ALA A 34 -40.97 -7.46 31.05
CA ALA A 34 -42.39 -7.79 30.95
C ALA A 34 -42.68 -8.74 29.79
N GLN A 35 -43.79 -9.49 29.85
CA GLN A 35 -44.21 -10.36 28.73
C GLN A 35 -44.86 -9.58 27.58
N ASP A 36 -45.52 -8.46 27.91
CA ASP A 36 -46.26 -7.62 26.96
C ASP A 36 -45.31 -6.72 26.14
N ASP A 37 -45.50 -6.71 24.82
CA ASP A 37 -44.68 -5.92 23.90
C ASP A 37 -44.96 -4.42 24.01
N THR A 38 -46.18 -4.02 24.40
CA THR A 38 -46.49 -2.61 24.65
C THR A 38 -45.70 -2.09 25.85
N GLN A 39 -45.61 -2.86 26.94
CA GLN A 39 -44.78 -2.52 28.09
C GLN A 39 -43.30 -2.45 27.75
N ARG A 40 -42.80 -3.38 26.92
CA ARG A 40 -41.40 -3.35 26.44
C ARG A 40 -41.12 -2.15 25.55
N PHE A 41 -42.06 -1.76 24.69
CA PHE A 41 -41.94 -0.60 23.82
C PHE A 41 -41.86 0.69 24.64
N VAL A 42 -42.73 0.84 25.64
CA VAL A 42 -42.66 1.96 26.60
C VAL A 42 -41.34 1.94 27.37
N GLY A 43 -40.87 0.76 27.77
CA GLY A 43 -39.56 0.57 28.40
C GLY A 43 -38.40 1.08 27.54
N LEU A 44 -38.40 0.79 26.24
CA LEU A 44 -37.37 1.29 25.31
C LEU A 44 -37.42 2.80 25.11
N ALA A 45 -38.62 3.37 24.98
CA ALA A 45 -38.78 4.82 24.84
C ALA A 45 -38.29 5.57 26.10
N LEU A 46 -38.61 5.05 27.29
CA LEU A 46 -38.12 5.58 28.56
C LEU A 46 -36.60 5.41 28.71
N LEU A 47 -36.08 4.26 28.31
CA LEU A 47 -34.64 3.97 28.36
C LEU A 47 -33.84 5.00 27.58
N LYS A 48 -34.24 5.28 26.33
CA LYS A 48 -33.60 6.30 25.50
C LYS A 48 -33.62 7.66 26.20
N SER A 49 -34.79 8.10 26.67
CA SER A 49 -34.94 9.38 27.35
C SER A 49 -34.08 9.50 28.62
N VAL A 50 -33.94 8.42 29.42
CA VAL A 50 -33.10 8.44 30.62
C VAL A 50 -31.62 8.46 30.26
N LEU A 51 -31.19 7.67 29.27
CA LEU A 51 -29.80 7.67 28.83
C LEU A 51 -29.39 9.02 28.23
N ASP A 52 -30.26 9.67 27.46
CA ASP A 52 -29.97 10.98 26.85
C ASP A 52 -29.85 12.12 27.90
N ASN A 53 -30.50 11.99 29.06
CA ASN A 53 -30.59 13.06 30.07
C ASN A 53 -29.71 12.85 31.32
N SER A 54 -29.09 11.67 31.50
CA SER A 54 -28.29 11.34 32.68
C SER A 54 -26.84 10.96 32.30
N PRO A 55 -25.91 11.93 32.18
CA PRO A 55 -24.51 11.67 31.81
C PRO A 55 -23.79 10.71 32.77
N GLY A 56 -24.16 10.71 34.05
CA GLY A 56 -23.59 9.80 35.05
C GLY A 56 -23.89 8.32 34.78
N LEU A 57 -25.03 8.02 34.13
CA LEU A 57 -25.38 6.65 33.74
C LEU A 57 -24.65 6.20 32.47
N GLN A 58 -24.30 7.14 31.58
CA GLN A 58 -23.56 6.84 30.35
C GLN A 58 -22.11 6.39 30.60
N HIS A 59 -21.54 6.71 31.76
CA HIS A 59 -20.18 6.33 32.15
C HIS A 59 -20.15 5.13 33.12
N ASN A 60 -21.28 4.45 33.32
CA ASN A 60 -21.39 3.31 34.22
C ASN A 60 -21.62 2.01 33.43
N ASP A 61 -20.54 1.36 33.04
CA ASP A 61 -20.54 0.15 32.21
C ASP A 61 -21.39 -0.98 32.81
N GLU A 62 -21.37 -1.16 34.14
CA GLU A 62 -22.18 -2.19 34.81
C GLU A 62 -23.69 -1.91 34.70
N VAL A 63 -24.10 -0.65 34.79
CA VAL A 63 -25.52 -0.27 34.63
C VAL A 63 -25.94 -0.43 33.17
N LEU A 64 -25.10 0.01 32.23
CA LEU A 64 -25.35 -0.13 30.80
C LEU A 64 -25.46 -1.58 30.38
N GLN A 65 -24.56 -2.45 30.85
CA GLN A 65 -24.62 -3.88 30.59
C GLN A 65 -25.90 -4.50 31.17
N ARG A 66 -26.27 -4.18 32.42
CA ARG A 66 -27.53 -4.68 33.03
C ARG A 66 -28.78 -4.22 32.27
N LEU A 67 -28.80 -2.98 31.78
CA LEU A 67 -29.89 -2.45 30.97
C LEU A 67 -29.94 -3.15 29.62
N TRP A 68 -28.80 -3.31 28.96
CA TRP A 68 -28.68 -4.05 27.71
C TRP A 68 -29.22 -5.47 27.88
N ASP A 69 -28.72 -6.24 28.85
CA ASP A 69 -29.11 -7.63 29.14
C ASP A 69 -30.61 -7.79 29.42
N SER A 70 -31.25 -6.76 29.96
CA SER A 70 -32.69 -6.75 30.23
C SER A 70 -33.56 -6.68 28.97
N ILE A 71 -33.00 -6.28 27.81
CA ILE A 71 -33.72 -6.19 26.54
C ILE A 71 -33.77 -7.58 25.86
N PRO A 72 -34.97 -8.15 25.60
CA PRO A 72 -35.06 -9.43 24.91
C PRO A 72 -34.61 -9.34 23.45
N ALA A 73 -33.65 -10.17 23.09
CA ALA A 73 -33.10 -10.29 21.74
C ALA A 73 -34.20 -10.48 20.65
N LYS A 74 -35.15 -11.39 20.91
CA LYS A 74 -36.30 -11.66 20.04
C LYS A 74 -37.27 -10.48 19.91
N PHE A 75 -37.29 -9.55 20.88
CA PHE A 75 -38.11 -8.35 20.79
C PHE A 75 -37.50 -7.36 19.79
N LEU A 76 -36.18 -7.14 19.85
CA LEU A 76 -35.45 -6.34 18.86
C LEU A 76 -35.65 -6.87 17.44
N ASP A 77 -35.56 -8.20 17.25
CA ASP A 77 -35.80 -8.83 15.95
C ASP A 77 -37.21 -8.57 15.40
N ARG A 78 -38.21 -8.55 16.29
CA ARG A 78 -39.60 -8.28 15.92
C ARG A 78 -39.82 -6.82 15.57
N LEU A 79 -39.18 -5.89 16.29
CA LEU A 79 -39.23 -4.46 15.98
C LEU A 79 -38.58 -4.16 14.63
N LEU A 80 -37.37 -4.68 14.38
CA LEU A 80 -36.70 -4.54 13.07
C LEU A 80 -37.58 -5.09 11.95
N ARG A 81 -38.07 -6.33 12.08
CA ARG A 81 -38.92 -6.94 11.05
C ARG A 81 -40.24 -6.20 10.81
N THR A 82 -40.84 -5.64 11.86
CA THR A 82 -42.12 -4.92 11.76
C THR A 82 -41.91 -3.52 11.21
N GLY A 83 -40.81 -2.86 11.61
CA GLY A 83 -40.45 -1.53 11.15
C GLY A 83 -39.97 -1.48 9.70
N SER A 84 -39.35 -2.55 9.20
CA SER A 84 -38.99 -2.69 7.78
C SER A 84 -40.15 -3.10 6.88
N ASN A 85 -41.40 -3.11 7.39
CA ASN A 85 -42.58 -3.39 6.57
C ASN A 85 -43.46 -2.13 6.43
N PRO A 86 -43.40 -1.43 5.28
CA PRO A 86 -44.14 -0.18 5.09
C PRO A 86 -45.66 -0.38 5.09
N SER A 87 -46.17 -1.60 4.95
CA SER A 87 -47.61 -1.88 5.01
C SER A 87 -48.19 -1.84 6.42
N LYS A 88 -47.36 -1.75 7.46
CA LYS A 88 -47.81 -1.74 8.85
C LYS A 88 -47.90 -0.33 9.40
N ARG A 89 -48.98 -0.07 10.13
CA ARG A 89 -49.18 1.15 10.93
C ARG A 89 -48.05 1.26 11.97
N ASP A 90 -47.50 2.46 12.11
CA ASP A 90 -46.42 2.81 13.05
C ASP A 90 -45.06 2.11 12.78
N SER A 91 -44.88 1.52 11.60
CA SER A 91 -43.62 0.85 11.20
C SER A 91 -42.40 1.75 11.31
N LYS A 92 -42.49 3.00 10.85
CA LYS A 92 -41.40 3.97 10.95
C LYS A 92 -41.00 4.27 12.39
N GLU A 93 -41.96 4.55 13.26
CA GLU A 93 -41.70 4.84 14.68
C GLU A 93 -41.05 3.65 15.40
N MET A 94 -41.46 2.42 15.05
CA MET A 94 -40.83 1.21 15.57
C MET A 94 -39.39 1.05 15.08
N LEU A 95 -39.12 1.37 13.81
CA LEU A 95 -37.78 1.32 13.23
C LEU A 95 -36.87 2.38 13.84
N ASP A 96 -37.35 3.62 13.96
CA ASP A 96 -36.63 4.75 14.53
C ASP A 96 -36.25 4.47 15.99
N LEU A 97 -37.18 3.93 16.79
CA LEU A 97 -36.91 3.59 18.17
C LEU A 97 -35.88 2.47 18.29
N VAL A 98 -36.05 1.36 17.57
CA VAL A 98 -35.12 0.21 17.69
C VAL A 98 -33.73 0.56 17.19
N VAL A 99 -33.61 1.28 16.08
CA VAL A 99 -32.31 1.73 15.54
C VAL A 99 -31.66 2.70 16.50
N SER A 100 -32.41 3.66 17.05
CA SER A 100 -31.84 4.60 18.02
C SER A 100 -31.34 3.90 19.28
N VAL A 101 -32.07 2.91 19.80
CA VAL A 101 -31.62 2.14 20.97
C VAL A 101 -30.34 1.37 20.64
N LEU A 102 -30.29 0.69 19.49
CA LEU A 102 -29.10 -0.05 19.05
C LEU A 102 -27.90 0.90 18.87
N HIS A 103 -28.11 2.06 18.27
CA HIS A 103 -27.10 3.09 18.09
C HIS A 103 -26.55 3.58 19.44
N THR A 104 -27.41 3.89 20.40
CA THR A 104 -27.00 4.30 21.75
C THR A 104 -26.16 3.21 22.43
N PHE A 105 -26.58 1.95 22.41
CA PHE A 105 -25.81 0.88 23.06
C PHE A 105 -24.51 0.53 22.34
N VAL A 106 -24.46 0.60 21.02
CA VAL A 106 -23.21 0.43 20.26
C VAL A 106 -22.20 1.53 20.59
N ALA A 107 -22.65 2.75 20.84
CA ALA A 107 -21.79 3.87 21.19
C ALA A 107 -21.31 3.85 22.66
N LEU A 108 -22.12 3.30 23.57
CA LEU A 108 -21.85 3.35 25.02
C LEU A 108 -21.25 2.06 25.59
N LEU A 109 -21.44 0.90 24.96
CA LEU A 109 -20.91 -0.36 25.47
C LEU A 109 -19.46 -0.60 25.02
N PRO A 110 -18.69 -1.40 25.78
CA PRO A 110 -17.36 -1.85 25.37
C PRO A 110 -17.39 -2.66 24.07
N ALA A 111 -16.24 -2.72 23.38
CA ALA A 111 -16.11 -3.45 22.11
C ALA A 111 -16.43 -4.96 22.25
N GLU A 112 -16.16 -5.56 23.41
CA GLU A 112 -16.46 -6.96 23.67
C GLU A 112 -17.97 -7.23 23.66
N ALA A 113 -18.79 -6.25 24.03
CA ALA A 113 -20.23 -6.38 24.01
C ALA A 113 -20.80 -6.34 22.59
N THR A 114 -20.18 -5.56 21.68
CA THR A 114 -20.64 -5.43 20.29
C THR A 114 -20.33 -6.67 19.45
N SER A 115 -19.33 -7.46 19.84
CA SER A 115 -19.04 -8.79 19.25
C SER A 115 -19.99 -9.91 19.69
N GLN A 116 -20.87 -9.67 20.67
CA GLN A 116 -21.80 -10.71 21.15
C GLN A 116 -22.90 -11.03 20.11
N PRO A 117 -23.44 -12.27 20.11
CA PRO A 117 -24.58 -12.68 19.25
C PRO A 117 -25.78 -11.74 19.36
N LYS A 118 -25.91 -11.03 20.48
CA LYS A 118 -26.99 -10.08 20.68
C LYS A 118 -26.96 -8.91 19.69
N PHE A 119 -25.79 -8.52 19.20
CA PHE A 119 -25.65 -7.56 18.11
C PHE A 119 -25.43 -8.25 16.77
N THR A 120 -24.51 -9.21 16.68
CA THR A 120 -24.08 -9.78 15.41
C THR A 120 -25.19 -10.56 14.69
N ASP A 121 -26.07 -11.28 15.40
CA ASP A 121 -27.21 -11.99 14.80
C ASP A 121 -28.27 -11.05 14.17
N ARG A 122 -28.19 -9.74 14.45
CA ARG A 122 -29.14 -8.74 13.94
C ARG A 122 -28.67 -8.08 12.66
N ILE A 123 -27.40 -8.24 12.30
CA ILE A 123 -26.81 -7.64 11.11
C ILE A 123 -27.64 -7.92 9.84
N PRO A 124 -28.10 -9.15 9.55
CA PRO A 124 -28.92 -9.40 8.36
C PRO A 124 -30.22 -8.59 8.34
N ARG A 125 -30.86 -8.39 9.51
CA ARG A 125 -32.10 -7.60 9.63
C ARG A 125 -31.83 -6.10 9.53
N LEU A 126 -30.71 -5.64 10.06
CA LEU A 126 -30.27 -4.25 9.94
C LEU A 126 -29.96 -3.90 8.48
N VAL A 127 -29.24 -4.76 7.76
CA VAL A 127 -29.00 -4.62 6.32
C VAL A 127 -30.31 -4.50 5.55
N GLY A 128 -31.27 -5.40 5.80
CA GLY A 128 -32.58 -5.36 5.16
C GLY A 128 -33.43 -4.14 5.56
N ALA A 129 -33.10 -3.44 6.65
CA ALA A 129 -33.87 -2.29 7.12
C ALA A 129 -33.40 -0.94 6.54
N VAL A 130 -32.23 -0.91 5.89
CA VAL A 130 -31.56 0.30 5.37
C VAL A 130 -32.47 1.16 4.48
N LEU A 131 -33.34 0.55 3.67
CA LEU A 131 -34.16 1.28 2.69
C LEU A 131 -35.51 1.79 3.24
N TYR A 132 -35.82 1.55 4.52
CA TYR A 132 -37.19 1.74 5.05
C TYR A 132 -37.31 2.85 6.11
N GLY A 133 -36.21 3.46 6.55
CA GLY A 133 -36.17 4.52 7.57
C GLY A 133 -36.28 5.94 7.01
N SER A 134 -36.40 6.93 7.91
CA SER A 134 -36.09 8.34 7.58
C SER A 134 -34.59 8.52 7.34
N GLU A 135 -34.18 9.66 6.78
CA GLU A 135 -32.77 9.95 6.53
C GLU A 135 -31.92 9.88 7.81
N GLU A 136 -32.41 10.42 8.94
CA GLU A 136 -31.70 10.30 10.22
C GLU A 136 -31.61 8.85 10.71
N THR A 137 -32.68 8.07 10.58
CA THR A 137 -32.70 6.67 11.01
C THR A 137 -31.78 5.81 10.16
N VAL A 138 -31.74 6.03 8.85
CA VAL A 138 -30.78 5.38 7.95
C VAL A 138 -29.36 5.72 8.35
N LYS A 139 -29.06 6.99 8.65
CA LYS A 139 -27.73 7.41 9.09
C LYS A 139 -27.31 6.69 10.38
N MET A 140 -28.18 6.64 11.40
CA MET A 140 -27.91 5.91 12.64
C MET A 140 -27.73 4.41 12.39
N LEU A 141 -28.54 3.83 11.51
CA LEU A 141 -28.46 2.42 11.15
C LEU A 141 -27.12 2.10 10.47
N LEU A 142 -26.68 2.92 9.52
CA LEU A 142 -25.38 2.76 8.88
C LEU A 142 -24.23 2.92 9.87
N GLN A 143 -24.33 3.84 10.84
CA GLN A 143 -23.36 3.96 11.93
C GLN A 143 -23.30 2.71 12.81
N VAL A 144 -24.46 2.12 13.14
CA VAL A 144 -24.53 0.82 13.85
C VAL A 144 -23.83 -0.25 13.03
N LEU A 145 -24.19 -0.42 11.76
CA LEU A 145 -23.58 -1.43 10.89
C LEU A 145 -22.07 -1.22 10.74
N HIS A 146 -21.60 0.02 10.65
CA HIS A 146 -20.18 0.35 10.57
C HIS A 146 -19.44 -0.08 11.83
N ALA A 147 -19.94 0.29 13.00
CA ALA A 147 -19.34 -0.11 14.27
C ALA A 147 -19.33 -1.64 14.46
N LEU A 148 -20.38 -2.34 14.04
CA LEU A 148 -20.41 -3.81 14.09
C LEU A 148 -19.45 -4.44 13.07
N ALA A 149 -19.36 -3.92 11.85
CA ALA A 149 -18.43 -4.42 10.82
C ALA A 149 -16.95 -4.20 11.18
N SER A 150 -16.67 -3.28 12.11
CA SER A 150 -15.31 -3.05 12.63
C SER A 150 -14.81 -4.15 13.56
N SER A 151 -15.66 -5.05 14.08
CA SER A 151 -15.23 -6.25 14.81
C SER A 151 -15.15 -7.46 13.89
N GLN A 152 -14.34 -8.47 14.24
CA GLN A 152 -14.18 -9.69 13.45
C GLN A 152 -15.49 -10.49 13.38
N GLU A 153 -16.21 -10.60 14.50
CA GLU A 153 -17.47 -11.34 14.57
C GLU A 153 -18.57 -10.65 13.74
N GLY A 154 -18.65 -9.32 13.80
CA GLY A 154 -19.62 -8.56 13.02
C GLY A 154 -19.29 -8.53 11.54
N ALA A 155 -18.01 -8.44 11.18
CA ALA A 155 -17.53 -8.60 9.81
C ALA A 155 -17.94 -9.95 9.21
N MET A 156 -17.70 -11.06 9.93
CA MET A 156 -18.09 -12.40 9.50
C MET A 156 -19.60 -12.56 9.39
N ALA A 157 -20.37 -11.97 10.30
CA ALA A 157 -21.82 -11.96 10.23
C ALA A 157 -22.33 -11.18 8.99
N LEU A 158 -21.70 -10.06 8.64
CA LEU A 158 -22.03 -9.30 7.43
C LEU A 158 -21.69 -10.08 6.15
N VAL A 159 -20.52 -10.72 6.08
CA VAL A 159 -20.10 -11.54 4.93
C VAL A 159 -21.02 -12.74 4.70
N LYS A 160 -21.63 -13.27 5.77
CA LYS A 160 -22.63 -14.36 5.69
C LYS A 160 -24.00 -13.90 5.20
N VAL A 161 -24.27 -12.59 5.14
CA VAL A 161 -25.54 -12.09 4.60
C VAL A 161 -25.63 -12.45 3.10
N GLU A 162 -26.72 -13.10 2.71
CA GLU A 162 -26.92 -13.54 1.33
C GLU A 162 -27.13 -12.37 0.37
N ASP A 163 -27.89 -11.36 0.79
CA ASP A 163 -28.26 -10.20 0.01
C ASP A 163 -27.79 -8.89 0.66
N LEU A 164 -26.85 -8.21 0.01
CA LEU A 164 -26.37 -6.87 0.39
C LEU A 164 -26.91 -5.78 -0.55
N SER A 165 -27.92 -6.08 -1.37
CA SER A 165 -28.52 -5.14 -2.34
C SER A 165 -28.85 -3.80 -1.69
N SER A 166 -29.50 -3.81 -0.52
CA SER A 166 -29.87 -2.61 0.24
C SER A 166 -28.67 -1.71 0.59
N ILE A 167 -27.51 -2.29 0.89
CA ILE A 167 -26.28 -1.53 1.17
C ILE A 167 -25.69 -1.00 -0.14
N THR A 168 -25.67 -1.83 -1.20
CA THR A 168 -25.11 -1.41 -2.49
C THR A 168 -25.97 -0.39 -3.22
N GLU A 169 -27.28 -0.38 -3.01
CA GLU A 169 -28.24 0.55 -3.60
C GLU A 169 -28.14 1.94 -2.95
N ILE A 170 -27.94 1.98 -1.63
CA ILE A 170 -27.85 3.26 -0.89
C ILE A 170 -26.47 3.91 -0.96
N ALA A 171 -25.44 3.16 -1.36
CA ALA A 171 -24.04 3.61 -1.37
C ALA A 171 -23.76 4.90 -2.15
N PRO A 172 -24.41 5.19 -3.30
CA PRO A 172 -24.23 6.47 -3.99
C PRO A 172 -24.68 7.69 -3.18
N SER A 173 -25.67 7.52 -2.29
CA SER A 173 -26.21 8.59 -1.45
C SER A 173 -25.58 8.65 -0.05
N HIS A 174 -24.99 7.54 0.42
CA HIS A 174 -24.40 7.44 1.75
C HIS A 174 -23.02 6.75 1.69
N SER A 175 -21.95 7.55 1.76
CA SER A 175 -20.56 7.06 1.66
C SER A 175 -20.18 6.01 2.72
N VAL A 176 -20.79 6.08 3.91
CA VAL A 176 -20.56 5.13 5.02
C VAL A 176 -20.83 3.67 4.61
N ALA A 177 -21.71 3.44 3.63
CA ALA A 177 -21.93 2.10 3.07
C ALA A 177 -20.64 1.46 2.54
N MET A 178 -19.75 2.27 1.95
CA MET A 178 -18.47 1.81 1.43
C MET A 178 -17.50 1.45 2.56
N ASP A 179 -17.50 2.24 3.64
CA ASP A 179 -16.70 1.96 4.83
C ASP A 179 -17.15 0.67 5.52
N ILE A 180 -18.47 0.41 5.61
CA ILE A 180 -19.03 -0.83 6.15
C ILE A 180 -18.49 -2.04 5.38
N LEU A 181 -18.58 -2.02 4.05
CA LEU A 181 -18.11 -3.11 3.20
C LEU A 181 -16.60 -3.29 3.30
N ARG A 182 -15.84 -2.19 3.30
CA ARG A 182 -14.37 -2.24 3.40
C ARG A 182 -13.92 -2.89 4.71
N HIS A 183 -14.42 -2.41 5.85
CA HIS A 183 -14.05 -2.96 7.16
C HIS A 183 -14.48 -4.42 7.28
N ALA A 184 -15.70 -4.76 6.83
CA ALA A 184 -16.17 -6.13 6.88
C ALA A 184 -15.28 -7.09 6.09
N TRP A 185 -14.86 -6.72 4.88
CA TRP A 185 -14.02 -7.62 4.06
C TRP A 185 -12.59 -7.70 4.57
N LEU A 186 -11.99 -6.59 4.99
CA LEU A 186 -10.63 -6.57 5.54
C LEU A 186 -10.53 -7.26 6.91
N ASN A 187 -11.55 -7.17 7.75
CA ASN A 187 -11.57 -7.92 9.01
C ASN A 187 -11.87 -9.41 8.79
N ALA A 188 -12.73 -9.73 7.82
CA ALA A 188 -13.04 -11.12 7.50
C ALA A 188 -11.86 -11.87 6.87
N MET A 189 -11.01 -11.21 6.08
CA MET A 189 -9.88 -11.88 5.42
C MET A 189 -8.86 -12.48 6.40
N VAL A 190 -8.80 -11.96 7.63
CA VAL A 190 -7.91 -12.45 8.70
C VAL A 190 -8.42 -13.76 9.31
N VAL A 191 -9.74 -14.01 9.24
CA VAL A 191 -10.42 -15.08 9.99
C VAL A 191 -11.09 -16.11 9.07
N VAL A 192 -11.31 -15.80 7.80
CA VAL A 192 -12.03 -16.68 6.88
C VAL A 192 -11.18 -17.89 6.50
N ASP A 193 -11.73 -19.09 6.72
CA ASP A 193 -11.06 -20.35 6.36
C ASP A 193 -10.99 -20.57 4.83
N ASP A 194 -11.96 -20.01 4.09
CA ASP A 194 -12.07 -20.14 2.63
C ASP A 194 -11.99 -18.75 1.96
N ALA A 195 -10.79 -18.38 1.52
CA ALA A 195 -10.55 -17.13 0.80
C ALA A 195 -11.36 -17.04 -0.52
N SER A 196 -11.65 -18.18 -1.17
CA SER A 196 -12.40 -18.20 -2.44
C SER A 196 -13.87 -17.82 -2.23
N TYR A 197 -14.45 -18.24 -1.10
CA TYR A 197 -15.79 -17.81 -0.70
C TYR A 197 -15.85 -16.29 -0.54
N LEU A 198 -14.88 -15.70 0.18
CA LEU A 198 -14.83 -14.24 0.35
C LEU A 198 -14.60 -13.52 -0.99
N ALA A 199 -13.69 -14.01 -1.83
CA ALA A 199 -13.43 -13.44 -3.15
C ALA A 199 -14.69 -13.40 -4.04
N SER A 200 -15.47 -14.49 -4.05
CA SER A 200 -16.73 -14.55 -4.81
C SER A 200 -17.79 -13.56 -4.30
N ARG A 201 -17.84 -13.32 -2.98
CA ARG A 201 -18.73 -12.34 -2.37
C ARG A 201 -18.31 -10.92 -2.71
N ILE A 202 -17.02 -10.61 -2.64
CA ILE A 202 -16.45 -9.32 -3.04
C ILE A 202 -16.79 -9.06 -4.50
N ASP A 203 -16.51 -10.00 -5.41
CA ASP A 203 -16.76 -9.84 -6.84
C ASP A 203 -18.22 -9.49 -7.15
N ARG A 204 -19.16 -10.25 -6.58
CA ARG A 204 -20.59 -10.03 -6.77
C ARG A 204 -21.06 -8.68 -6.22
N ASN A 205 -20.57 -8.29 -5.04
CA ASN A 205 -20.97 -7.04 -4.40
C ASN A 205 -20.36 -5.82 -5.11
N VAL A 206 -19.10 -5.91 -5.57
CA VAL A 206 -18.47 -4.85 -6.38
C VAL A 206 -19.19 -4.70 -7.72
N GLN A 207 -19.62 -5.81 -8.35
CA GLN A 207 -20.45 -5.75 -9.55
C GLN A 207 -21.81 -5.05 -9.30
N SER A 208 -22.42 -5.26 -8.13
CA SER A 208 -23.64 -4.55 -7.72
C SER A 208 -23.36 -3.06 -7.52
N LEU A 209 -22.28 -2.70 -6.82
CA LEU A 209 -21.87 -1.30 -6.64
C LEU A 209 -21.63 -0.58 -7.96
N VAL A 210 -20.92 -1.20 -8.90
CA VAL A 210 -20.74 -0.65 -10.25
C VAL A 210 -22.08 -0.33 -10.92
N SER A 211 -23.09 -1.17 -10.71
CA SER A 211 -24.42 -0.95 -11.26
C SER A 211 -25.13 0.23 -10.58
N SER A 212 -25.05 0.34 -9.25
CA SER A 212 -25.63 1.45 -8.47
C SER A 212 -24.98 2.81 -8.75
N PHE A 213 -23.68 2.83 -9.02
CA PHE A 213 -22.93 4.05 -9.32
C PHE A 213 -23.03 4.49 -10.80
N ARG A 214 -23.81 3.77 -11.62
CA ARG A 214 -24.01 4.14 -13.02
C ARG A 214 -24.74 5.49 -13.12
N GLY A 215 -24.10 6.47 -13.76
CA GLY A 215 -24.65 7.81 -13.97
C GLY A 215 -24.31 8.81 -12.86
N THR A 216 -23.53 8.42 -11.85
CA THR A 216 -22.93 9.34 -10.87
C THR A 216 -21.49 9.69 -11.26
N ASP A 217 -20.82 10.53 -10.47
CA ASP A 217 -19.39 10.82 -10.64
C ASP A 217 -18.47 9.67 -10.18
N ALA A 218 -19.01 8.68 -9.46
CA ALA A 218 -18.29 7.53 -8.92
C ALA A 218 -17.05 7.85 -8.07
N VAL A 219 -16.92 9.08 -7.53
CA VAL A 219 -15.75 9.49 -6.74
C VAL A 219 -15.60 8.62 -5.49
N THR A 220 -16.67 8.46 -4.73
CA THR A 220 -16.67 7.64 -3.50
C THR A 220 -16.46 6.16 -3.78
N PHE A 221 -16.94 5.67 -4.94
CA PHE A 221 -16.71 4.30 -5.38
C PHE A 221 -15.24 4.02 -5.71
N LEU A 222 -14.60 4.91 -6.47
CA LEU A 222 -13.20 4.75 -6.84
C LEU A 222 -12.27 4.92 -5.62
N GLU A 223 -12.56 5.85 -4.73
CA GLU A 223 -11.81 6.00 -3.47
C GLU A 223 -11.87 4.72 -2.62
N PHE A 224 -13.07 4.17 -2.42
CA PHE A 224 -13.28 2.88 -1.77
C PHE A 224 -12.49 1.75 -2.44
N LEU A 225 -12.59 1.62 -3.77
CA LEU A 225 -11.96 0.54 -4.52
C LEU A 225 -10.43 0.64 -4.43
N GLY A 226 -9.88 1.86 -4.52
CA GLY A 226 -8.45 2.10 -4.34
C GLY A 226 -7.96 1.71 -2.94
N LEU A 227 -8.71 2.04 -1.88
CA LEU A 227 -8.34 1.66 -0.52
C LEU A 227 -8.44 0.15 -0.28
N LEU A 228 -9.53 -0.48 -0.75
CA LEU A 228 -9.75 -1.92 -0.60
C LEU A 228 -8.66 -2.72 -1.28
N LEU A 229 -8.39 -2.48 -2.57
CA LEU A 229 -7.42 -3.24 -3.36
C LEU A 229 -5.98 -3.01 -2.90
N ARG A 230 -5.69 -1.86 -2.27
CA ARG A 230 -4.38 -1.60 -1.68
C ARG A 230 -4.13 -2.45 -0.42
N GLN A 231 -5.17 -2.70 0.37
CA GLN A 231 -5.10 -3.38 1.67
C GLN A 231 -5.43 -4.87 1.62
N ALA A 232 -6.18 -5.32 0.62
CA ALA A 232 -6.57 -6.71 0.44
C ALA A 232 -5.37 -7.62 0.10
N SER A 233 -5.39 -8.86 0.62
CA SER A 233 -4.47 -9.92 0.18
C SER A 233 -4.82 -10.38 -1.24
N SER A 234 -3.84 -10.91 -1.98
CA SER A 234 -4.06 -11.42 -3.35
C SER A 234 -5.07 -12.56 -3.41
N GLU A 235 -5.22 -13.34 -2.33
CA GLU A 235 -6.10 -14.50 -2.25
C GLU A 235 -7.60 -14.15 -2.28
N ILE A 236 -7.98 -12.99 -1.75
CA ILE A 236 -9.38 -12.56 -1.66
C ILE A 236 -9.81 -11.69 -2.85
N ILE A 237 -8.88 -11.38 -3.75
CA ILE A 237 -9.13 -10.55 -4.91
C ILE A 237 -9.56 -11.45 -6.07
N PRO A 238 -10.68 -11.18 -6.75
CA PRO A 238 -11.12 -12.00 -7.87
C PRO A 238 -10.11 -11.90 -9.03
N PRO A 239 -9.67 -13.00 -9.65
CA PRO A 239 -8.61 -12.96 -10.67
C PRO A 239 -9.06 -12.38 -12.02
N SER A 240 -10.35 -12.46 -12.36
CA SER A 240 -10.87 -11.98 -13.65
C SER A 240 -12.25 -11.35 -13.52
N PRO A 241 -12.35 -10.17 -12.87
CA PRO A 241 -13.62 -9.51 -12.60
C PRO A 241 -14.24 -8.87 -13.84
N LYS A 242 -15.56 -9.03 -13.99
CA LYS A 242 -16.33 -8.38 -15.08
C LYS A 242 -16.49 -6.87 -14.88
N TRP A 243 -16.42 -6.41 -13.63
CA TRP A 243 -16.59 -5.01 -13.26
C TRP A 243 -15.35 -4.14 -13.55
N LEU A 244 -14.18 -4.73 -13.85
CA LEU A 244 -12.93 -3.99 -14.07
C LEU A 244 -13.05 -2.94 -15.18
N ASN A 245 -13.62 -3.31 -16.33
CA ASN A 245 -13.81 -2.39 -17.44
C ASN A 245 -14.71 -1.20 -17.05
N SER A 246 -15.77 -1.45 -16.27
CA SER A 246 -16.64 -0.38 -15.78
C SER A 246 -15.92 0.55 -14.80
N ALA A 247 -15.10 0.01 -13.90
CA ALA A 247 -14.28 0.81 -12.99
C ALA A 247 -13.30 1.71 -13.74
N ILE A 248 -12.66 1.20 -14.79
CA ILE A 248 -11.76 1.98 -15.65
C ILE A 248 -12.53 3.05 -16.43
N ASN A 249 -13.76 2.76 -16.88
CA ASN A 249 -14.62 3.77 -17.51
C ASN A 249 -15.00 4.90 -16.53
N PHE A 250 -15.22 4.61 -15.24
CA PHE A 250 -15.41 5.67 -14.24
C PHE A 250 -14.16 6.55 -14.10
N ILE A 251 -12.96 5.96 -14.10
CA ILE A 251 -11.68 6.71 -14.11
C ILE A 251 -11.60 7.61 -15.35
N ARG A 252 -11.87 7.07 -16.55
CA ARG A 252 -11.86 7.82 -17.81
C ARG A 252 -12.82 9.00 -17.79
N ASN A 253 -14.04 8.79 -17.30
CA ASN A 253 -15.06 9.83 -17.20
C ASN A 253 -14.63 10.96 -16.25
N LEU A 254 -14.09 10.61 -15.06
CA LEU A 254 -13.63 11.62 -14.10
C LEU A 254 -12.44 12.44 -14.59
N VAL A 255 -11.50 11.79 -15.27
CA VAL A 255 -10.32 12.47 -15.83
C VAL A 255 -10.72 13.47 -16.92
N THR A 256 -11.70 13.11 -17.76
CA THR A 256 -12.16 13.96 -18.87
C THR A 256 -13.12 15.06 -18.43
N SER A 257 -13.81 14.93 -17.29
CA SER A 257 -14.85 15.87 -16.83
C SER A 257 -14.36 17.08 -16.03
N ARG A 258 -13.07 17.47 -16.12
CA ARG A 258 -12.41 18.51 -15.29
C ARG A 258 -12.47 18.19 -13.78
N PRO A 259 -11.56 17.36 -13.27
CA PRO A 259 -11.64 16.82 -11.92
C PRO A 259 -11.32 17.87 -10.84
N ASN A 260 -12.10 17.87 -9.76
CA ASN A 260 -11.76 18.56 -8.52
C ASN A 260 -10.70 17.79 -7.70
N SER A 261 -10.28 18.31 -6.55
CA SER A 261 -9.26 17.66 -5.71
C SER A 261 -9.63 16.23 -5.27
N ALA A 262 -10.89 16.01 -4.88
CA ALA A 262 -11.38 14.70 -4.44
C ALA A 262 -11.38 13.69 -5.59
N ALA A 263 -11.88 14.08 -6.77
CA ALA A 263 -11.84 13.27 -7.97
C ALA A 263 -10.40 12.89 -8.36
N ARG A 264 -9.46 13.84 -8.30
CA ARG A 264 -8.02 13.59 -8.53
C ARG A 264 -7.46 12.52 -7.59
N SER A 265 -7.77 12.62 -6.30
CA SER A 265 -7.36 11.60 -5.33
C SER A 265 -7.95 10.23 -5.65
N ALA A 266 -9.27 10.17 -5.87
CA ALA A 266 -9.99 8.93 -6.11
C ALA A 266 -9.51 8.19 -7.36
N TYR A 267 -9.46 8.85 -8.53
CA TYR A 267 -9.05 8.16 -9.75
C TYR A 267 -7.58 7.76 -9.73
N THR A 268 -6.70 8.54 -9.08
CA THR A 268 -5.26 8.24 -9.04
C THR A 268 -4.99 7.03 -8.15
N ASN A 269 -5.55 7.02 -6.94
CA ASN A 269 -5.41 5.90 -6.01
C ASN A 269 -6.06 4.62 -6.56
N ALA A 270 -7.23 4.73 -7.19
CA ALA A 270 -7.91 3.61 -7.82
C ALA A 270 -7.11 3.04 -9.00
N ALA A 271 -6.60 3.90 -9.90
CA ALA A 271 -5.79 3.48 -11.03
C ALA A 271 -4.53 2.75 -10.58
N ALA A 272 -3.78 3.30 -9.61
CA ALA A 272 -2.59 2.66 -9.07
C ALA A 272 -2.91 1.28 -8.47
N SER A 273 -4.00 1.17 -7.71
CA SER A 273 -4.39 -0.08 -7.06
C SER A 273 -4.86 -1.13 -8.08
N LEU A 274 -5.62 -0.71 -9.11
CA LEU A 274 -6.04 -1.60 -10.20
C LEU A 274 -4.86 -2.08 -11.05
N LEU A 275 -3.91 -1.20 -11.36
CA LEU A 275 -2.70 -1.56 -12.11
C LEU A 275 -1.79 -2.50 -11.31
N ARG A 276 -1.73 -2.35 -9.98
CA ARG A 276 -0.97 -3.27 -9.12
C ARG A 276 -1.60 -4.66 -9.07
N VAL A 277 -2.93 -4.71 -8.98
CA VAL A 277 -3.67 -5.95 -8.78
C VAL A 277 -3.91 -6.71 -10.09
N TYR A 278 -4.16 -5.99 -11.19
CA TYR A 278 -4.41 -6.55 -12.52
C TYR A 278 -3.39 -6.01 -13.54
N PRO A 279 -2.09 -6.32 -13.38
CA PRO A 279 -1.01 -5.64 -14.11
C PRO A 279 -1.08 -5.80 -15.62
N LYS A 280 -1.69 -6.88 -16.12
CA LYS A 280 -1.86 -7.06 -17.56
C LYS A 280 -3.16 -6.40 -18.04
N GLU A 281 -4.30 -6.80 -17.47
CA GLU A 281 -5.63 -6.40 -17.92
C GLU A 281 -5.88 -4.91 -17.70
N ALA A 282 -5.51 -4.37 -16.53
CA ALA A 282 -5.68 -2.93 -16.26
C ALA A 282 -4.73 -2.09 -17.11
N SER A 283 -3.48 -2.52 -17.36
CA SER A 283 -2.58 -1.79 -18.27
C SER A 283 -3.16 -1.72 -19.67
N GLU A 284 -3.68 -2.84 -20.21
CA GLU A 284 -4.31 -2.85 -21.51
C GLU A 284 -5.54 -1.93 -21.57
N LEU A 285 -6.38 -1.94 -20.54
CA LEU A 285 -7.60 -1.13 -20.51
C LEU A 285 -7.32 0.36 -20.27
N ILE A 286 -6.29 0.73 -19.52
CA ILE A 286 -5.96 2.14 -19.22
C ILE A 286 -5.09 2.75 -20.31
N PHE A 287 -4.07 2.03 -20.79
CA PHE A 287 -3.03 2.64 -21.63
C PHE A 287 -3.23 2.43 -23.13
N LYS A 288 -3.90 1.36 -23.56
CA LYS A 288 -4.07 1.07 -24.98
C LYS A 288 -4.98 2.11 -25.65
N PRO A 289 -4.57 2.68 -26.80
CA PRO A 289 -5.38 3.67 -27.50
C PRO A 289 -6.63 3.04 -28.12
N GLU A 290 -7.74 3.77 -28.10
CA GLU A 290 -8.89 3.46 -28.95
C GLU A 290 -8.60 3.94 -30.38
N LYS A 291 -9.01 3.15 -31.39
CA LYS A 291 -8.63 3.33 -32.81
C LYS A 291 -9.05 4.67 -33.44
N SER A 292 -9.81 5.51 -32.73
CA SER A 292 -10.37 6.79 -33.22
C SER A 292 -9.81 8.05 -32.55
N ASP A 293 -8.94 7.95 -31.54
CA ASP A 293 -8.58 9.10 -30.72
C ASP A 293 -7.40 9.91 -31.27
N GLN A 294 -7.65 11.17 -31.65
CA GLN A 294 -6.59 12.12 -32.00
C GLN A 294 -5.67 12.43 -30.80
N THR A 295 -6.18 12.34 -29.58
CA THR A 295 -5.44 12.45 -28.32
C THR A 295 -5.82 11.27 -27.43
N PRO A 296 -4.99 10.21 -27.35
CA PRO A 296 -5.30 9.04 -26.56
C PRO A 296 -5.54 9.40 -25.09
N PHE A 297 -6.52 8.73 -24.47
CA PHE A 297 -6.82 8.87 -23.04
C PHE A 297 -5.56 8.72 -22.17
N SER A 298 -4.71 7.75 -22.49
CA SER A 298 -3.45 7.47 -21.78
C SER A 298 -2.51 8.68 -21.73
N TYR A 299 -2.39 9.41 -22.84
CA TYR A 299 -1.61 10.66 -22.89
C TYR A 299 -2.18 11.73 -21.95
N LEU A 300 -3.49 11.96 -21.99
CA LEU A 300 -4.15 12.95 -21.12
C LEU A 300 -3.97 12.57 -19.65
N PHE A 301 -4.22 11.31 -19.32
CA PHE A 301 -4.16 10.79 -17.96
C PHE A 301 -2.75 10.94 -17.37
N VAL A 302 -1.73 10.42 -18.06
CA VAL A 302 -0.34 10.53 -17.60
C VAL A 302 0.10 11.99 -17.50
N ASN A 303 -0.25 12.83 -18.48
CA ASN A 303 0.12 14.25 -18.43
C ASN A 303 -0.50 14.98 -17.22
N LEU A 304 -1.73 14.67 -16.84
CA LEU A 304 -2.35 15.24 -15.64
C LEU A 304 -1.66 14.78 -14.35
N LEU A 305 -1.23 13.51 -14.27
CA LEU A 305 -0.46 13.01 -13.13
C LEU A 305 0.90 13.72 -13.02
N LEU A 306 1.61 13.92 -14.14
CA LEU A 306 2.89 14.64 -14.16
C LEU A 306 2.73 16.11 -13.75
N ILE A 307 1.63 16.76 -14.12
CA ILE A 307 1.30 18.12 -13.66
C ILE A 307 1.01 18.13 -12.16
N ASP A 308 0.25 17.15 -11.65
CA ASP A 308 -0.10 17.06 -10.23
C ASP A 308 1.14 16.83 -9.36
N ILE A 309 2.04 15.94 -9.77
CA ILE A 309 3.32 15.68 -9.10
C ILE A 309 4.16 16.97 -9.04
N ARG A 310 4.42 17.60 -10.19
CA ARG A 310 5.26 18.81 -10.23
C ARG A 310 4.70 19.97 -9.42
N SER A 311 3.38 20.12 -9.37
CA SER A 311 2.73 21.20 -8.62
C SER A 311 2.60 20.91 -7.13
N SER A 312 2.54 19.64 -6.71
CA SER A 312 2.24 19.27 -5.33
C SER A 312 3.45 18.77 -4.55
N ALA A 313 4.42 18.10 -5.19
CA ALA A 313 5.60 17.56 -4.51
C ALA A 313 6.43 18.64 -3.79
N PRO A 314 6.73 19.81 -4.39
CA PRO A 314 7.48 20.86 -3.68
C PRO A 314 6.79 21.35 -2.40
N LEU A 315 5.46 21.28 -2.36
CA LEU A 315 4.65 21.72 -1.22
C LEU A 315 4.55 20.66 -0.12
N LEU A 316 4.94 19.40 -0.38
CA LEU A 316 4.83 18.32 0.61
C LEU A 316 5.74 18.56 1.81
N LEU A 317 6.94 19.13 1.61
CA LEU A 317 7.85 19.46 2.71
C LEU A 317 7.15 20.38 3.72
N GLU A 318 6.36 21.33 3.22
CA GLU A 318 5.60 22.26 4.06
C GLU A 318 4.38 21.64 4.76
N GLN A 319 4.03 20.41 4.40
CA GLN A 319 2.87 19.69 4.90
C GLN A 319 3.26 18.56 5.86
N LEU A 320 4.54 18.23 6.03
CA LEU A 320 5.01 17.04 6.78
C LEU A 320 4.39 16.86 8.18
N ASN A 321 4.08 17.95 8.87
CA ASN A 321 3.45 17.94 10.21
C ASN A 321 1.95 18.32 10.21
N LYS A 322 1.33 18.44 9.03
CA LYS A 322 -0.09 18.77 8.87
C LYS A 322 -0.92 17.49 8.75
N PRO A 323 -2.15 17.46 9.26
CA PRO A 323 -3.02 16.27 9.19
C PRO A 323 -3.38 15.84 7.76
N ASP A 324 -3.25 16.75 6.79
CA ASP A 324 -3.55 16.47 5.38
C ASP A 324 -2.41 15.77 4.61
N TYR A 325 -1.19 15.75 5.16
CA TYR A 325 -0.03 15.17 4.48
C TYR A 325 -0.22 13.70 4.07
N PRO A 326 -0.74 12.79 4.92
CA PRO A 326 -0.92 11.39 4.53
C PRO A 326 -1.78 11.21 3.28
N ASN A 327 -2.77 12.08 3.09
CA ASN A 327 -3.66 12.03 1.92
C ASN A 327 -2.94 12.53 0.66
N THR A 328 -2.22 13.65 0.74
CA THR A 328 -1.44 14.18 -0.39
C THR A 328 -0.28 13.25 -0.75
N SER A 329 0.49 12.78 0.23
CA SER A 329 1.59 11.82 0.06
C SER A 329 1.09 10.55 -0.63
N ARG A 330 -0.01 9.95 -0.15
CA ARG A 330 -0.61 8.75 -0.76
C ARG A 330 -1.05 8.96 -2.21
N ARG A 331 -1.68 10.11 -2.51
CA ARG A 331 -2.11 10.45 -3.88
C ARG A 331 -0.90 10.52 -4.81
N LEU A 332 0.16 11.20 -4.38
CA LEU A 332 1.36 11.38 -5.20
C LEU A 332 2.17 10.09 -5.33
N ALA A 333 2.26 9.28 -4.28
CA ALA A 333 2.81 7.93 -4.34
C ALA A 333 2.10 7.09 -5.41
N SER A 334 0.76 7.10 -5.39
CA SER A 334 -0.06 6.44 -6.42
C SER A 334 0.16 7.01 -7.82
N ALA A 335 0.38 8.33 -7.95
CA ALA A 335 0.70 8.94 -9.23
C ALA A 335 2.06 8.44 -9.78
N PHE A 336 3.09 8.34 -8.93
CA PHE A 336 4.37 7.74 -9.29
C PHE A 336 4.25 6.27 -9.67
N ASP A 337 3.46 5.48 -8.92
CA ASP A 337 3.21 4.07 -9.24
C ASP A 337 2.60 3.93 -10.65
N VAL A 338 1.60 4.74 -10.98
CA VAL A 338 0.97 4.75 -12.32
C VAL A 338 1.98 5.13 -13.41
N VAL A 339 2.79 6.17 -13.18
CA VAL A 339 3.84 6.61 -14.13
C VAL A 339 4.89 5.52 -14.34
N CYS A 340 5.33 4.86 -13.27
CA CYS A 340 6.27 3.74 -13.32
C CYS A 340 5.72 2.58 -14.17
N ILE A 341 4.47 2.16 -13.91
CA ILE A 341 3.81 1.09 -14.67
C ILE A 341 3.60 1.51 -16.13
N PHE A 342 3.29 2.77 -16.39
CA PHE A 342 3.17 3.31 -17.75
C PHE A 342 4.50 3.22 -18.51
N ILE A 343 5.63 3.61 -17.90
CA ILE A 343 6.96 3.49 -18.51
C ILE A 343 7.25 2.02 -18.84
N GLY A 344 7.03 1.10 -17.90
CA GLY A 344 7.20 -0.34 -18.15
C GLY A 344 6.24 -0.91 -19.21
N HIS A 345 5.06 -0.31 -19.38
CA HIS A 345 4.15 -0.65 -20.48
C HIS A 345 4.67 -0.15 -21.84
N LEU A 346 5.26 1.05 -21.89
CA LEU A 346 5.91 1.58 -23.10
C LEU A 346 7.06 0.67 -23.55
N VAL A 347 7.95 0.27 -22.62
CA VAL A 347 9.10 -0.61 -22.92
C VAL A 347 8.63 -1.93 -23.52
N ARG A 348 7.69 -2.62 -22.86
CA ARG A 348 7.13 -3.88 -23.38
C ARG A 348 6.45 -3.74 -24.75
N SER A 349 5.81 -2.60 -24.99
CA SER A 349 5.15 -2.35 -26.28
C SER A 349 6.12 -2.07 -27.42
N LEU A 350 7.38 -1.72 -27.12
CA LEU A 350 8.45 -1.57 -28.10
C LEU A 350 9.12 -2.91 -28.44
N GLU A 351 9.09 -3.87 -27.52
CA GLU A 351 9.62 -5.23 -27.73
C GLU A 351 8.70 -6.07 -28.64
N ASP A 352 7.39 -5.82 -28.62
CA ASP A 352 6.45 -6.39 -29.59
C ASP A 352 6.63 -5.71 -30.97
N GLU A 353 7.36 -6.35 -31.90
CA GLU A 353 7.82 -5.83 -33.22
C GLU A 353 6.75 -5.24 -34.18
N SER A 354 5.48 -5.15 -33.79
CA SER A 354 4.42 -4.57 -34.62
C SER A 354 4.34 -3.05 -34.45
N LEU A 355 4.84 -2.26 -35.40
CA LEU A 355 4.69 -0.78 -35.42
C LEU A 355 3.22 -0.28 -35.38
N GLU A 356 2.24 -1.16 -35.58
CA GLU A 356 0.80 -0.88 -35.43
C GLU A 356 0.34 -0.78 -33.96
N THR A 357 1.19 -1.12 -32.97
CA THR A 357 0.89 -1.05 -31.53
C THR A 357 1.31 0.24 -30.83
N LEU A 358 1.86 1.22 -31.57
CA LEU A 358 2.27 2.50 -30.97
C LEU A 358 1.09 3.13 -30.19
N ILE A 359 1.27 3.21 -28.88
CA ILE A 359 0.24 3.62 -27.91
C ILE A 359 -0.26 5.04 -28.16
N THR A 360 0.56 5.88 -28.79
CA THR A 360 0.22 7.27 -29.12
C THR A 360 1.09 7.78 -30.25
N SER A 361 0.78 8.98 -30.77
CA SER A 361 1.58 9.60 -31.82
C SER A 361 3.00 9.94 -31.34
N PRO A 362 4.02 9.92 -32.22
CA PRO A 362 5.39 10.29 -31.85
C PRO A 362 5.49 11.67 -31.17
N ASP A 363 4.71 12.66 -31.64
CA ASP A 363 4.68 14.00 -31.04
C ASP A 363 4.18 13.98 -29.58
N ASN A 364 3.20 13.14 -29.27
CA ASN A 364 2.70 12.98 -27.93
C ASN A 364 3.70 12.24 -27.04
N LEU A 365 4.41 11.22 -27.57
CA LEU A 365 5.51 10.56 -26.86
C LEU A 365 6.64 11.53 -26.53
N LEU A 366 7.04 12.41 -27.46
CA LEU A 366 8.09 13.41 -27.21
C LEU A 366 7.67 14.41 -26.14
N LYS A 367 6.40 14.84 -26.14
CA LYS A 367 5.86 15.70 -25.08
C LYS A 367 5.83 14.99 -23.73
N LEU A 368 5.44 13.72 -23.68
CA LEU A 368 5.48 12.92 -22.45
C LEU A 368 6.91 12.73 -21.96
N ARG A 369 7.87 12.39 -22.84
CA ARG A 369 9.29 12.29 -22.48
C ARG A 369 9.80 13.56 -21.81
N LYS A 370 9.48 14.73 -22.39
CA LYS A 370 9.80 16.03 -21.79
C LYS A 370 9.10 16.23 -20.43
N GLY A 371 7.81 15.92 -20.34
CA GLY A 371 7.04 16.05 -19.10
C GLY A 371 7.54 15.14 -17.98
N ILE A 372 7.91 13.90 -18.28
CA ILE A 372 8.50 12.95 -17.33
C ILE A 372 9.87 13.46 -16.91
N SER A 373 10.71 13.88 -17.85
CA SER A 373 12.02 14.47 -17.57
C SER A 373 11.95 15.65 -16.59
N GLU A 374 11.07 16.61 -16.86
CA GLU A 374 10.84 17.77 -15.97
C GLU A 374 10.31 17.34 -14.59
N THR A 375 9.47 16.30 -14.54
CA THR A 375 8.93 15.76 -13.29
C THR A 375 10.00 15.06 -12.47
N MET A 376 10.88 14.29 -13.11
CA MET A 376 11.98 13.60 -12.45
C MET A 376 13.03 14.56 -11.91
N SER A 377 13.31 15.67 -12.61
CA SER A 377 14.22 16.72 -12.09
C SER A 377 13.70 17.33 -10.78
N VAL A 378 12.41 17.71 -10.72
CA VAL A 378 11.77 18.18 -9.48
C VAL A 378 11.73 17.08 -8.39
N THR A 379 11.60 15.82 -8.81
CA THR A 379 11.61 14.68 -7.87
C THR A 379 12.99 14.47 -7.26
N ILE A 380 14.07 14.64 -8.03
CA ILE A 380 15.45 14.55 -7.53
C ILE A 380 15.69 15.63 -6.47
N GLU A 381 15.28 16.87 -6.75
CA GLU A 381 15.37 17.98 -5.79
C GLU A 381 14.61 17.65 -4.51
N TYR A 382 13.34 17.23 -4.63
CA TYR A 382 12.53 16.86 -3.47
C TYR A 382 13.17 15.74 -2.63
N LEU A 383 13.63 14.67 -3.28
CA LEU A 383 14.26 13.53 -2.61
C LEU A 383 15.50 13.97 -1.84
N ARG A 384 16.34 14.81 -2.45
CA ARG A 384 17.53 15.36 -1.80
C ARG A 384 17.15 16.23 -0.60
N ASP A 385 16.23 17.18 -0.78
CA ASP A 385 15.80 18.10 0.28
C ASP A 385 15.17 17.35 1.45
N ARG A 386 14.32 16.34 1.16
CA ARG A 386 13.69 15.50 2.17
C ARG A 386 14.72 14.67 2.94
N TRP A 387 15.67 14.06 2.24
CA TRP A 387 16.73 13.25 2.86
C TRP A 387 17.64 14.10 3.75
N ASP A 388 18.08 15.25 3.25
CA ASP A 388 18.94 16.17 4.00
C ASP A 388 18.21 16.73 5.23
N ALA A 389 16.93 17.08 5.10
CA ALA A 389 16.13 17.54 6.22
C ALA A 389 16.08 16.50 7.36
N THR A 390 15.89 15.22 7.02
CA THR A 390 15.76 14.13 8.00
C THR A 390 17.10 13.68 8.57
N PHE A 391 18.14 13.51 7.75
CA PHE A 391 19.40 12.88 8.17
C PHE A 391 20.57 13.84 8.39
N ALA A 392 20.65 14.96 7.64
CA ALA A 392 21.68 15.98 7.84
C ALA A 392 21.22 17.10 8.80
N GLY A 393 19.91 17.33 8.91
CA GLY A 393 19.31 18.39 9.71
C GLY A 393 19.69 19.79 9.23
N ALA A 394 19.58 20.81 10.09
CA ALA A 394 19.89 22.19 9.74
C ALA A 394 21.40 22.53 9.69
N MET A 395 22.30 21.53 9.70
CA MET A 395 23.76 21.75 9.71
C MET A 395 24.26 22.19 8.34
N GLY A 396 24.06 23.46 8.03
CA GLY A 396 24.41 24.11 6.76
C GLY A 396 23.60 25.36 6.48
N LEU A 397 22.46 25.52 7.17
CA LEU A 397 21.55 26.66 6.99
C LEU A 397 21.83 27.79 8.00
N HIS A 398 21.47 29.01 7.60
CA HIS A 398 21.62 30.24 8.40
C HIS A 398 20.99 30.06 9.79
N PRO A 399 21.58 30.60 10.88
CA PRO A 399 21.08 30.43 12.25
C PRO A 399 19.57 30.70 12.44
N ASP A 400 18.99 31.59 11.64
CA ASP A 400 17.58 31.99 11.71
C ASP A 400 16.60 30.96 11.14
N ALA A 401 17.08 29.98 10.37
CA ALA A 401 16.26 28.85 9.86
C ALA A 401 16.18 27.68 10.86
N ARG A 402 16.79 27.81 12.05
CA ARG A 402 16.90 26.78 13.08
C ARG A 402 15.81 27.01 14.13
N SER A 403 14.67 26.34 14.01
CA SER A 403 13.50 26.59 14.87
C SER A 403 13.50 25.88 16.23
N GLY A 404 14.46 24.99 16.50
CA GLY A 404 14.58 24.35 17.82
C GLY A 404 15.42 23.09 17.79
N LYS A 405 15.74 22.55 18.98
CA LYS A 405 16.27 21.20 19.14
C LYS A 405 15.09 20.23 19.21
N ALA A 406 15.00 19.27 18.29
CA ALA A 406 14.12 18.11 18.47
C ALA A 406 14.98 16.92 18.91
N GLU A 407 14.47 16.17 19.89
CA GLU A 407 14.99 14.84 20.19
C GLU A 407 14.36 13.87 19.19
N THR A 408 15.17 13.44 18.21
CA THR A 408 14.80 12.35 17.31
C THR A 408 15.31 11.03 17.89
N SER A 409 14.87 9.89 17.34
CA SER A 409 15.42 8.56 17.65
C SER A 409 16.94 8.44 17.46
N MET A 410 17.56 9.39 16.74
CA MET A 410 19.00 9.51 16.48
C MET A 410 19.71 10.57 17.35
N GLY A 411 19.04 11.12 18.38
CA GLY A 411 19.56 12.11 19.32
C GLY A 411 19.01 13.54 19.13
N SER A 412 19.48 14.49 19.95
CA SER A 412 19.05 15.90 19.88
C SER A 412 19.72 16.61 18.70
N ARG A 413 18.95 17.01 17.68
CA ARG A 413 19.45 17.75 16.51
C ARG A 413 18.63 19.03 16.32
N PHE A 414 19.25 20.05 15.72
CA PHE A 414 18.52 21.25 15.31
C PHE A 414 17.71 20.91 14.07
N THR A 415 16.39 20.80 14.22
CA THR A 415 15.48 20.50 13.12
C THR A 415 15.21 21.75 12.30
N LEU A 416 14.96 21.54 11.02
CA LEU A 416 14.36 22.58 10.17
C LEU A 416 12.90 22.76 10.56
N THR A 417 12.36 23.96 10.32
CA THR A 417 10.94 24.30 10.56
C THR A 417 9.93 23.35 9.90
N TRP A 418 10.40 22.54 8.95
CA TRP A 418 9.58 21.70 8.09
C TRP A 418 9.89 20.20 8.21
N ASP A 419 10.84 19.76 9.03
CA ASP A 419 11.10 18.31 9.18
C ASP A 419 9.96 17.62 9.94
N SER A 420 9.73 16.34 9.66
CA SER A 420 8.65 15.57 10.28
C SER A 420 9.01 15.19 11.72
N LEU A 421 8.05 15.34 12.63
CA LEU A 421 8.19 14.94 14.03
C LEU A 421 8.05 13.42 14.24
N GLU A 422 7.37 12.73 13.33
CA GLU A 422 6.96 11.32 13.51
C GLU A 422 7.45 10.40 12.38
N ASN A 423 7.49 10.87 11.12
CA ASN A 423 7.79 10.02 9.96
C ASN A 423 9.20 10.26 9.43
N ILE A 424 10.04 9.23 9.48
CA ILE A 424 11.38 9.24 8.89
C ILE A 424 11.26 9.00 7.36
N ALA A 425 12.16 9.58 6.56
CA ALA A 425 12.08 9.51 5.11
C ALA A 425 12.19 8.07 4.55
N ASP A 426 12.91 7.17 5.22
CA ASP A 426 13.03 5.75 4.85
C ASP A 426 11.78 4.91 5.19
N GLU A 427 10.82 5.49 5.93
CA GLU A 427 9.54 4.86 6.26
C GLU A 427 8.35 5.44 5.48
N ASP A 428 8.59 6.48 4.67
CA ASP A 428 7.56 7.14 3.86
C ASP A 428 7.32 6.41 2.51
N PRO A 429 6.11 5.84 2.27
CA PRO A 429 5.78 5.15 1.03
C PRO A 429 5.89 6.04 -0.22
N PHE A 430 5.78 7.36 -0.06
CA PHE A 430 6.00 8.29 -1.16
C PHE A 430 7.44 8.23 -1.68
N ILE A 431 8.43 8.14 -0.78
CA ILE A 431 9.85 8.10 -1.15
C ILE A 431 10.12 6.84 -1.98
N LEU A 432 9.62 5.68 -1.53
CA LEU A 432 9.76 4.43 -2.28
C LEU A 432 9.14 4.51 -3.69
N SER A 433 7.94 5.09 -3.80
CA SER A 433 7.23 5.22 -5.08
C SER A 433 7.96 6.18 -6.03
N ALA A 434 8.48 7.29 -5.50
CA ALA A 434 9.25 8.26 -6.26
C ALA A 434 10.60 7.69 -6.73
N VAL A 435 11.32 6.96 -5.87
CA VAL A 435 12.57 6.28 -6.20
C VAL A 435 12.33 5.22 -7.28
N ARG A 436 11.25 4.42 -7.20
CA ARG A 436 10.88 3.44 -8.24
C ARG A 436 10.67 4.08 -9.60
N ALA A 437 9.88 5.15 -9.65
CA ALA A 437 9.59 5.83 -10.90
C ALA A 437 10.84 6.54 -11.49
N LEU A 438 11.68 7.11 -10.63
CA LEU A 438 12.96 7.69 -11.04
C LEU A 438 13.93 6.62 -11.55
N ALA A 439 14.04 5.49 -10.86
CA ALA A 439 14.93 4.39 -11.20
C ALA A 439 14.67 3.85 -12.62
N ILE A 440 13.41 3.52 -12.92
CA ILE A 440 13.05 3.03 -14.25
C ILE A 440 13.29 4.12 -15.31
N TRP A 441 13.03 5.39 -15.01
CA TRP A 441 13.32 6.47 -15.96
C TRP A 441 14.82 6.64 -16.23
N LEU A 442 15.67 6.57 -15.20
CA LEU A 442 17.12 6.66 -15.36
C LEU A 442 17.69 5.53 -16.20
N ARG A 443 17.14 4.32 -16.06
CA ARG A 443 17.53 3.15 -16.84
C ARG A 443 17.13 3.30 -18.31
N GLU A 444 15.86 3.61 -18.56
CA GLU A 444 15.28 3.58 -19.91
C GLU A 444 15.54 4.85 -20.75
N ASP A 445 15.67 6.02 -20.12
CA ASP A 445 15.90 7.29 -20.84
C ASP A 445 17.39 7.69 -20.84
N GLU A 446 17.95 7.87 -22.03
CA GLU A 446 19.33 8.33 -22.25
C GLU A 446 19.50 9.85 -22.05
N ASN A 447 18.88 10.43 -21.02
CA ASN A 447 19.02 11.84 -20.70
C ASN A 447 20.20 12.06 -19.75
N ASP A 448 21.34 12.40 -20.33
CA ASP A 448 22.59 12.69 -19.62
C ASP A 448 22.45 13.77 -18.53
N MET A 449 21.57 14.75 -18.70
CA MET A 449 21.39 15.84 -17.74
C MET A 449 20.73 15.32 -16.46
N ILE A 450 19.63 14.58 -16.59
CA ILE A 450 18.93 13.97 -15.45
C ILE A 450 19.81 12.95 -14.75
N ARG A 451 20.53 12.12 -15.52
CA ARG A 451 21.50 11.17 -14.98
C ARG A 451 22.58 11.87 -14.14
N LYS A 452 23.10 13.02 -14.61
CA LYS A 452 24.06 13.85 -13.84
C LYS A 452 23.45 14.44 -12.57
N GLU A 453 22.22 14.92 -12.61
CA GLU A 453 21.49 15.41 -11.43
C GLU A 453 21.30 14.28 -10.40
N ALA A 454 20.78 13.13 -10.86
CA ALA A 454 20.51 11.97 -10.03
C ALA A 454 21.75 11.35 -9.39
N THR A 455 22.95 11.53 -9.97
CA THR A 455 24.20 11.13 -9.30
C THR A 455 24.36 11.73 -7.91
N GLY A 456 23.78 12.91 -7.65
CA GLY A 456 23.78 13.55 -6.34
C GLY A 456 22.94 12.84 -5.27
N LEU A 457 22.19 11.80 -5.65
CA LEU A 457 21.41 10.94 -4.75
C LEU A 457 22.13 9.61 -4.43
N THR A 458 23.34 9.38 -4.95
CA THR A 458 24.00 8.06 -4.80
C THR A 458 24.28 7.70 -3.35
N ASP A 459 24.64 8.68 -2.50
CA ASP A 459 24.80 8.50 -1.06
C ASP A 459 23.47 8.07 -0.39
N MET A 460 22.39 8.80 -0.66
CA MET A 460 21.04 8.46 -0.20
C MET A 460 20.64 7.05 -0.67
N PHE A 461 20.88 6.70 -1.93
CA PHE A 461 20.59 5.37 -2.45
C PHE A 461 21.37 4.30 -1.71
N MET A 462 22.67 4.47 -1.47
CA MET A 462 23.45 3.46 -0.75
C MET A 462 23.00 3.31 0.71
N ASP A 463 22.56 4.38 1.36
CA ASP A 463 22.06 4.32 2.73
C ASP A 463 20.68 3.67 2.81
N LEU A 464 19.75 4.02 1.91
CA LEU A 464 18.45 3.35 1.76
C LEU A 464 18.62 1.85 1.46
N TYR A 465 19.62 1.49 0.63
CA TYR A 465 19.94 0.09 0.33
C TYR A 465 20.32 -0.68 1.60
N ARG A 466 21.20 -0.10 2.42
CA ARG A 466 21.68 -0.71 3.68
C ARG A 466 20.61 -0.78 4.76
N GLY A 467 19.73 0.23 4.80
CA GLY A 467 18.65 0.33 5.78
C GLY A 467 17.43 -0.55 5.45
N SER A 468 17.33 -1.06 4.22
CA SER A 468 16.21 -1.87 3.76
C SER A 468 16.18 -3.25 4.44
N THR A 469 15.02 -3.63 4.96
CA THR A 469 14.74 -4.95 5.52
C THR A 469 13.39 -5.47 5.00
N THR A 470 13.13 -6.76 5.15
CA THR A 470 11.85 -7.37 4.77
C THR A 470 10.67 -6.91 5.64
N GLU A 471 10.95 -6.36 6.82
CA GLU A 471 9.93 -5.84 7.76
C GLU A 471 9.59 -4.37 7.49
N LYS A 472 10.40 -3.66 6.69
CA LYS A 472 10.24 -2.25 6.34
C LYS A 472 10.00 -2.08 4.83
N LEU A 473 9.92 -0.83 4.39
CA LEU A 473 9.96 -0.50 2.97
C LEU A 473 11.30 -0.97 2.37
N ASP A 474 11.23 -1.80 1.34
CA ASP A 474 12.41 -2.34 0.66
C ASP A 474 12.77 -1.50 -0.58
N PHE A 475 13.92 -0.83 -0.52
CA PHE A 475 14.45 0.01 -1.58
C PHE A 475 15.48 -0.70 -2.46
N ARG A 476 15.91 -1.93 -2.12
CA ARG A 476 17.06 -2.58 -2.76
C ARG A 476 16.91 -2.72 -4.27
N SER A 477 15.82 -3.33 -4.75
CA SER A 477 15.57 -3.48 -6.19
C SER A 477 15.45 -2.13 -6.93
N PRO A 478 14.62 -1.16 -6.46
CA PRO A 478 14.57 0.17 -7.08
C PRO A 478 15.94 0.86 -7.17
N ILE A 479 16.79 0.72 -6.15
CA ILE A 479 18.12 1.30 -6.15
C ILE A 479 19.02 0.62 -7.17
N LEU A 480 19.00 -0.72 -7.28
CA LEU A 480 19.80 -1.43 -8.29
C LEU A 480 19.42 -0.99 -9.70
N VAL A 481 18.12 -0.88 -9.99
CA VAL A 481 17.61 -0.37 -11.27
C VAL A 481 18.09 1.07 -11.55
N ALA A 482 18.09 1.95 -10.53
CA ALA A 482 18.63 3.29 -10.69
C ALA A 482 20.14 3.26 -10.97
N LEU A 483 20.88 2.44 -10.23
CA LEU A 483 22.33 2.30 -10.38
C LEU A 483 22.73 1.77 -11.75
N GLU A 484 21.98 0.86 -12.38
CA GLU A 484 22.21 0.43 -13.78
C GLU A 484 22.28 1.64 -14.72
N GLY A 485 21.36 2.59 -14.60
CA GLY A 485 21.40 3.85 -15.35
C GLY A 485 22.58 4.73 -14.94
N LEU A 486 22.87 4.84 -13.64
CA LEU A 486 23.89 5.76 -13.11
C LEU A 486 25.34 5.33 -13.38
N VAL A 487 25.62 4.03 -13.44
CA VAL A 487 26.99 3.53 -13.66
C VAL A 487 27.42 3.57 -15.13
N THR A 488 26.54 3.96 -16.05
CA THR A 488 26.88 4.15 -17.47
C THR A 488 27.90 5.27 -17.68
N PHE A 489 27.96 6.27 -16.79
CA PHE A 489 28.86 7.42 -16.89
C PHE A 489 29.96 7.43 -15.81
N ASP A 490 31.13 7.97 -16.17
CA ASP A 490 32.33 7.96 -15.31
C ASP A 490 32.10 8.57 -13.93
N LYS A 491 31.42 9.72 -13.87
CA LYS A 491 31.15 10.41 -12.61
C LYS A 491 30.28 9.56 -11.68
N GLY A 492 29.31 8.81 -12.22
CA GLY A 492 28.43 7.94 -11.46
C GLY A 492 29.16 6.76 -10.87
N ARG A 493 30.01 6.11 -11.68
CA ARG A 493 30.91 5.06 -11.18
C ARG A 493 31.80 5.55 -10.04
N ASN A 494 32.43 6.71 -10.22
CA ASN A 494 33.32 7.28 -9.20
C ASN A 494 32.57 7.59 -7.89
N ILE A 495 31.38 8.20 -7.96
CA ILE A 495 30.58 8.51 -6.78
C ILE A 495 30.08 7.23 -6.10
N LEU A 496 29.66 6.22 -6.87
CA LEU A 496 29.26 4.92 -6.32
C LEU A 496 30.41 4.28 -5.52
N LEU A 497 31.62 4.28 -6.09
CA LEU A 497 32.81 3.76 -5.42
C LEU A 497 33.18 4.57 -4.16
N GLN A 498 33.04 5.90 -4.20
CA GLN A 498 33.26 6.77 -3.03
C GLN A 498 32.28 6.50 -1.87
N ASN A 499 31.08 6.01 -2.17
CA ASN A 499 30.04 5.69 -1.19
C ASN A 499 30.00 4.21 -0.82
N ASP A 500 31.14 3.50 -0.90
CA ASP A 500 31.26 2.07 -0.59
C ASP A 500 30.28 1.17 -1.40
N GLY A 501 29.90 1.60 -2.61
CA GLY A 501 28.94 0.89 -3.46
C GLY A 501 29.41 -0.52 -3.80
N TRP A 502 30.66 -0.67 -4.27
CA TRP A 502 31.25 -1.98 -4.55
C TRP A 502 31.19 -2.90 -3.33
N LYS A 503 31.67 -2.42 -2.18
CA LYS A 503 31.74 -3.19 -0.94
C LYS A 503 30.36 -3.62 -0.44
N THR A 504 29.38 -2.72 -0.52
CA THR A 504 28.00 -2.97 -0.08
C THR A 504 27.33 -4.03 -0.95
N LEU A 505 27.39 -3.84 -2.27
CA LEU A 505 26.75 -4.73 -3.24
C LEU A 505 27.44 -6.10 -3.31
N SER A 506 28.78 -6.14 -3.31
CA SER A 506 29.50 -7.42 -3.30
C SER A 506 29.27 -8.21 -2.01
N LYS A 507 29.11 -7.54 -0.87
CA LYS A 507 28.74 -8.21 0.39
C LYS A 507 27.36 -8.87 0.29
N ASP A 508 26.35 -8.13 -0.19
CA ASP A 508 25.00 -8.67 -0.36
C ASP A 508 24.98 -9.80 -1.39
N LEU A 509 25.69 -9.67 -2.52
CA LEU A 509 25.85 -10.76 -3.47
C LEU A 509 26.45 -12.00 -2.81
N VAL A 510 27.52 -11.86 -2.03
CA VAL A 510 28.12 -13.00 -1.32
C VAL A 510 27.15 -13.62 -0.30
N GLU A 511 26.37 -12.82 0.40
CA GLU A 511 25.32 -13.32 1.31
C GLU A 511 24.25 -14.13 0.57
N ILE A 512 23.82 -13.67 -0.62
CA ILE A 512 22.88 -14.39 -1.50
C ILE A 512 23.52 -15.69 -2.01
N LEU A 513 24.76 -15.64 -2.49
CA LEU A 513 25.48 -16.81 -3.01
C LEU A 513 25.74 -17.88 -1.93
N GLN A 514 25.78 -17.51 -0.65
CA GLN A 514 25.97 -18.45 0.45
C GLN A 514 24.69 -19.18 0.90
N GLN A 515 23.52 -18.81 0.35
CA GLN A 515 22.26 -19.49 0.66
C GLN A 515 22.12 -20.81 -0.11
N ASP A 516 21.39 -21.77 0.47
CA ASP A 516 21.07 -23.03 -0.21
C ASP A 516 20.02 -22.79 -1.32
N ALA A 517 20.19 -23.37 -2.51
CA ALA A 517 19.28 -23.18 -3.65
C ALA A 517 17.87 -23.72 -3.41
N SER A 518 17.71 -24.67 -2.49
CA SER A 518 16.40 -25.14 -2.08
C SER A 518 15.66 -24.12 -1.20
N THR A 519 16.36 -23.10 -0.69
CA THR A 519 15.84 -22.11 0.26
C THR A 519 15.88 -20.68 -0.26
N ILE A 520 16.70 -20.38 -1.28
CA ILE A 520 16.78 -19.05 -1.87
C ILE A 520 15.45 -18.66 -2.51
N SER A 521 14.96 -17.47 -2.18
CA SER A 521 13.74 -16.94 -2.78
C SER A 521 13.97 -16.46 -4.23
N GLU A 522 12.91 -16.42 -5.04
CA GLU A 522 12.97 -15.81 -6.38
C GLU A 522 13.40 -14.34 -6.30
N ASP A 523 12.92 -13.61 -5.29
CA ASP A 523 13.27 -12.20 -5.07
C ASP A 523 14.76 -12.00 -4.76
N GLU A 524 15.36 -12.84 -3.92
CA GLU A 524 16.79 -12.80 -3.63
C GLU A 524 17.63 -13.20 -4.85
N THR A 525 17.16 -14.18 -5.62
CA THR A 525 17.82 -14.60 -6.85
C THR A 525 17.83 -13.46 -7.87
N SER A 526 16.67 -12.81 -8.07
CA SER A 526 16.52 -11.67 -8.97
C SER A 526 17.36 -10.47 -8.51
N ARG A 527 17.40 -10.20 -7.19
CA ARG A 527 18.29 -9.18 -6.59
C ARG A 527 19.76 -9.48 -6.88
N GLY A 528 20.18 -10.73 -6.75
CA GLY A 528 21.55 -11.16 -7.07
C GLY A 528 21.93 -10.85 -8.52
N ILE A 529 21.02 -11.10 -9.47
CA ILE A 529 21.24 -10.82 -10.90
C ILE A 529 21.38 -9.31 -11.12
N GLU A 530 20.51 -8.50 -10.52
CA GLU A 530 20.56 -7.04 -10.60
C GLU A 530 21.87 -6.47 -10.01
N ILE A 531 22.34 -7.01 -8.87
CA ILE A 531 23.65 -6.65 -8.30
C ILE A 531 24.77 -6.93 -9.29
N VAL A 532 24.77 -8.12 -9.91
CA VAL A 532 25.79 -8.50 -10.89
C VAL A 532 25.79 -7.54 -12.07
N ARG A 533 24.62 -7.15 -12.61
CA ARG A 533 24.53 -6.20 -13.73
C ARG A 533 25.22 -4.87 -13.41
N VAL A 534 24.96 -4.31 -12.23
CA VAL A 534 25.60 -3.07 -11.77
C VAL A 534 27.12 -3.24 -11.62
N LEU A 535 27.56 -4.30 -10.92
CA LEU A 535 28.99 -4.53 -10.65
C LEU A 535 29.78 -4.87 -11.91
N LEU A 536 29.19 -5.60 -12.85
CA LEU A 536 29.80 -5.96 -14.12
C LEU A 536 30.10 -4.70 -14.93
N GLN A 537 29.15 -3.78 -15.03
CA GLN A 537 29.36 -2.52 -15.74
C GLN A 537 30.45 -1.65 -15.09
N VAL A 538 30.55 -1.66 -13.76
CA VAL A 538 31.66 -0.98 -13.05
C VAL A 538 33.01 -1.65 -13.39
N ALA A 539 33.08 -2.98 -13.37
CA ALA A 539 34.30 -3.74 -13.66
C ALA A 539 34.75 -3.56 -15.11
N GLU A 540 33.83 -3.63 -16.07
CA GLU A 540 34.09 -3.49 -17.51
C GLU A 540 34.52 -2.09 -17.94
N GLN A 541 34.17 -1.05 -17.18
CA GLN A 541 34.57 0.32 -17.48
C GLN A 541 35.78 0.79 -16.65
N SER A 542 36.22 0.01 -15.66
CA SER A 542 37.41 0.32 -14.86
C SER A 542 38.72 -0.04 -15.59
N GLY A 543 39.80 0.73 -15.39
CA GLY A 543 41.06 0.49 -16.08
C GLY A 543 41.83 -0.75 -15.59
N ASP A 544 41.84 -1.00 -14.28
CA ASP A 544 42.45 -2.16 -13.62
C ASP A 544 41.50 -2.66 -12.52
N THR A 545 41.67 -3.90 -12.09
CA THR A 545 40.91 -4.49 -11.00
C THR A 545 41.56 -4.14 -9.66
N ALA A 546 40.80 -3.51 -8.76
CA ALA A 546 41.25 -3.29 -7.40
C ALA A 546 41.41 -4.62 -6.64
N GLU A 547 42.45 -4.76 -5.83
CA GLU A 547 42.72 -6.00 -5.09
C GLU A 547 41.57 -6.39 -4.16
N GLU A 548 40.88 -5.40 -3.58
CA GLU A 548 39.71 -5.61 -2.71
C GLU A 548 38.55 -6.31 -3.42
N TRP A 549 38.45 -6.16 -4.75
CA TRP A 549 37.41 -6.78 -5.57
C TRP A 549 37.65 -8.28 -5.76
N MET A 550 38.90 -8.73 -5.61
CA MET A 550 39.28 -10.13 -5.75
C MET A 550 38.73 -11.03 -4.63
N ASN A 551 38.25 -10.45 -3.52
CA ASN A 551 37.55 -11.19 -2.47
C ASN A 551 36.29 -11.88 -3.02
N LEU A 552 35.61 -11.26 -3.99
CA LEU A 552 34.44 -11.84 -4.65
C LEU A 552 34.79 -13.13 -5.40
N ILE A 553 35.96 -13.19 -6.04
CA ILE A 553 36.45 -14.40 -6.74
C ILE A 553 36.58 -15.56 -5.75
N THR A 554 37.06 -15.29 -4.55
CA THR A 554 37.24 -16.33 -3.52
C THR A 554 35.89 -16.79 -2.97
N ALA A 555 34.96 -15.86 -2.75
CA ALA A 555 33.61 -16.20 -2.31
C ALA A 555 32.85 -17.03 -3.36
N ALA A 556 32.90 -16.62 -4.64
CA ALA A 556 32.30 -17.36 -5.75
C ALA A 556 32.96 -18.73 -5.96
N ALA A 557 34.27 -18.85 -5.77
CA ALA A 557 34.99 -20.12 -5.84
C ALA A 557 34.67 -21.08 -4.69
N ALA A 558 34.25 -20.54 -3.53
CA ALA A 558 33.83 -21.30 -2.36
C ALA A 558 32.34 -21.69 -2.41
N TRP A 559 31.62 -21.27 -3.45
CA TRP A 559 30.20 -21.59 -3.61
C TRP A 559 30.04 -23.08 -3.90
N ASP A 560 29.30 -23.80 -3.04
CA ASP A 560 28.96 -25.20 -3.27
C ASP A 560 27.91 -25.27 -4.38
N VAL A 561 28.36 -25.62 -5.58
CA VAL A 561 27.52 -25.68 -6.77
C VAL A 561 26.44 -26.74 -6.57
N PHE A 562 25.18 -26.31 -6.66
CA PHE A 562 24.03 -27.20 -6.59
C PHE A 562 24.17 -28.34 -7.61
N ARG A 563 24.40 -29.55 -7.10
CA ARG A 563 24.49 -30.79 -7.89
C ARG A 563 23.14 -31.26 -8.41
N GLU A 564 22.10 -30.44 -8.29
CA GLU A 564 20.75 -30.82 -8.65
C GLU A 564 20.52 -30.55 -10.13
N GLN A 565 20.23 -31.61 -10.87
CA GLN A 565 19.93 -31.59 -12.31
C GLN A 565 18.62 -30.83 -12.65
N GLN A 566 18.02 -30.13 -11.69
CA GLN A 566 16.72 -29.44 -11.78
C GLN A 566 16.72 -28.09 -11.04
N ALA A 567 17.82 -27.34 -11.08
CA ALA A 567 17.85 -25.98 -10.53
C ALA A 567 16.88 -25.04 -11.29
N HIS A 568 16.24 -24.12 -10.57
CA HIS A 568 15.32 -23.14 -11.15
C HIS A 568 16.05 -22.25 -12.18
N PRO A 569 15.43 -21.88 -13.33
CA PRO A 569 16.10 -21.11 -14.38
C PRO A 569 16.75 -19.79 -13.91
N LEU A 570 16.11 -19.08 -12.97
CA LEU A 570 16.66 -17.85 -12.39
C LEU A 570 17.94 -18.10 -11.59
N VAL A 571 18.04 -19.24 -10.89
CA VAL A 571 19.24 -19.59 -10.11
C VAL A 571 20.41 -19.89 -11.05
N LEU A 572 20.12 -20.55 -12.19
CA LEU A 572 21.11 -20.77 -13.23
C LEU A 572 21.57 -19.45 -13.87
N GLU A 573 20.67 -18.50 -14.11
CA GLU A 573 21.01 -17.17 -14.59
C GLU A 573 21.94 -16.44 -13.61
N LEU A 574 21.61 -16.44 -12.32
CA LEU A 574 22.47 -15.85 -11.27
C LEU A 574 23.87 -16.49 -11.26
N GLN A 575 23.94 -17.81 -11.41
CA GLN A 575 25.21 -18.53 -11.46
C GLN A 575 26.08 -18.11 -12.65
N VAL A 576 25.49 -18.08 -13.85
CA VAL A 576 26.20 -17.63 -15.06
C VAL A 576 26.64 -16.18 -14.90
N ALA A 577 25.76 -15.30 -14.42
CA ALA A 577 26.06 -13.89 -14.23
C ALA A 577 27.22 -13.68 -13.23
N ALA A 578 27.20 -14.37 -12.09
CA ALA A 578 28.28 -14.28 -11.09
C ALA A 578 29.64 -14.74 -11.68
N LEU A 579 29.64 -15.79 -12.52
CA LEU A 579 30.85 -16.24 -13.21
C LEU A 579 31.33 -15.23 -14.27
N GLN A 580 30.41 -14.57 -15.00
CA GLN A 580 30.74 -13.51 -15.95
C GLN A 580 31.41 -12.32 -15.24
N LEU A 581 30.89 -11.92 -14.07
CA LEU A 581 31.52 -10.89 -13.23
C LEU A 581 32.93 -11.31 -12.77
N CYS A 582 33.10 -12.57 -12.36
CA CYS A 582 34.42 -13.10 -12.03
C CYS A 582 35.38 -13.04 -13.22
N CYS A 583 34.92 -13.40 -14.42
CA CYS A 583 35.70 -13.32 -15.66
C CYS A 583 36.13 -11.87 -15.95
N ALA A 584 35.21 -10.91 -15.88
CA ALA A 584 35.50 -9.50 -16.12
C ALA A 584 36.58 -8.95 -15.18
N LEU A 585 36.53 -9.32 -13.90
CA LEU A 585 37.54 -8.98 -12.91
C LEU A 585 38.90 -9.64 -13.22
N LEU A 586 38.91 -10.93 -13.56
CA LEU A 586 40.16 -11.66 -13.82
C LEU A 586 40.85 -11.22 -15.12
N ILE A 587 40.09 -10.87 -16.15
CA ILE A 587 40.62 -10.35 -17.43
C ILE A 587 41.43 -9.06 -17.21
N LYS A 588 41.00 -8.22 -16.26
CA LYS A 588 41.64 -6.93 -15.98
C LYS A 588 42.69 -7.00 -14.87
N ALA A 589 42.59 -7.98 -13.97
CA ALA A 589 43.58 -8.18 -12.93
C ALA A 589 44.99 -8.43 -13.51
N ASN A 590 46.00 -7.82 -12.90
CA ASN A 590 47.41 -8.05 -13.22
C ASN A 590 47.86 -9.52 -12.98
N ILE A 591 48.98 -9.91 -13.61
CA ILE A 591 49.50 -11.29 -13.56
C ILE A 591 49.82 -11.74 -12.13
N GLY A 592 50.29 -10.83 -11.27
CA GLY A 592 50.58 -11.13 -9.86
C GLY A 592 49.32 -11.53 -9.08
N MET A 593 48.22 -10.81 -9.28
CA MET A 593 46.91 -11.16 -8.72
C MET A 593 46.42 -12.50 -9.23
N ARG A 594 46.45 -12.74 -10.55
CA ARG A 594 46.02 -14.02 -11.14
C ARG A 594 46.77 -15.22 -10.54
N LYS A 595 48.08 -15.10 -10.34
CA LYS A 595 48.89 -16.14 -9.69
C LYS A 595 48.49 -16.39 -8.23
N ARG A 596 48.16 -15.34 -7.47
CA ARG A 596 47.70 -15.46 -6.07
C ARG A 596 46.35 -16.16 -5.97
N PHE A 597 45.46 -15.93 -6.93
CA PHE A 597 44.11 -16.52 -6.97
C PHE A 597 44.01 -17.78 -7.85
N ALA A 598 45.13 -18.41 -8.20
CA ALA A 598 45.16 -19.58 -9.09
C ALA A 598 44.25 -20.73 -8.63
N HIS A 599 44.19 -21.01 -7.32
CA HIS A 599 43.30 -22.02 -6.75
C HIS A 599 41.82 -21.65 -6.94
N SER A 600 41.45 -20.40 -6.68
CA SER A 600 40.08 -19.91 -6.89
C SER A 600 39.70 -19.97 -8.38
N ILE A 601 40.62 -19.61 -9.28
CA ILE A 601 40.40 -19.72 -10.74
C ILE A 601 40.16 -21.17 -11.16
N SER A 602 40.96 -22.10 -10.65
CA SER A 602 40.76 -23.54 -10.92
C SER A 602 39.41 -24.05 -10.40
N ALA A 603 38.97 -23.57 -9.24
CA ALA A 603 37.66 -23.91 -8.70
C ALA A 603 36.55 -23.37 -9.61
N LEU A 604 36.62 -22.09 -10.01
CA LEU A 604 35.66 -21.48 -10.94
C LEU A 604 35.57 -22.22 -12.28
N VAL A 605 36.70 -22.70 -12.84
CA VAL A 605 36.68 -23.57 -14.04
C VAL A 605 35.88 -24.84 -13.80
N GLY A 606 36.05 -25.47 -12.63
CA GLY A 606 35.28 -26.64 -12.23
C GLY A 606 33.78 -26.35 -12.15
N ILE A 607 33.41 -25.23 -11.51
CA ILE A 607 32.02 -24.75 -11.41
C ILE A 607 31.42 -24.53 -12.81
N ALA A 608 32.09 -23.76 -13.66
CA ALA A 608 31.62 -23.46 -15.01
C ALA A 608 31.46 -24.71 -15.87
N THR A 609 32.38 -25.70 -15.73
CA THR A 609 32.31 -26.96 -16.49
C THR A 609 31.11 -27.82 -16.06
N GLN A 610 30.83 -27.86 -14.76
CA GLN A 610 29.65 -28.56 -14.24
C GLN A 610 28.36 -27.89 -14.73
N LEU A 611 28.29 -26.55 -14.66
CA LEU A 611 27.15 -25.77 -15.10
C LEU A 611 26.89 -25.95 -16.61
N GLY A 612 27.93 -25.85 -17.44
CA GLY A 612 27.85 -26.05 -18.88
C GLY A 612 27.41 -27.47 -19.29
N GLY A 613 27.62 -28.46 -18.43
CA GLY A 613 27.09 -29.82 -18.62
C GLY A 613 25.59 -29.96 -18.32
N GLY A 614 25.02 -29.06 -17.51
CA GLY A 614 23.61 -29.06 -17.11
C GLY A 614 22.71 -28.11 -17.92
N ILE A 615 23.28 -27.08 -18.55
CA ILE A 615 22.55 -26.10 -19.36
C ILE A 615 22.40 -26.62 -20.81
N PRO A 616 21.18 -26.69 -21.37
CA PRO A 616 20.99 -27.02 -22.78
C PRO A 616 21.65 -25.99 -23.70
N LYS A 617 22.33 -26.46 -24.76
CA LYS A 617 23.05 -25.58 -25.70
C LYS A 617 22.17 -24.57 -26.43
N ASP A 618 20.90 -24.92 -26.64
CA ASP A 618 19.92 -24.05 -27.30
C ASP A 618 19.21 -23.10 -26.32
N SER A 619 19.64 -23.05 -25.05
CA SER A 619 19.08 -22.12 -24.07
C SER A 619 19.70 -20.72 -24.19
N PHE A 620 18.98 -19.70 -23.71
CA PHE A 620 19.47 -18.32 -23.66
C PHE A 620 20.74 -18.13 -22.81
N LEU A 621 21.05 -19.09 -21.92
CA LEU A 621 22.24 -19.09 -21.09
C LEU A 621 23.44 -19.80 -21.75
N GLY A 622 23.24 -20.50 -22.86
CA GLY A 622 24.25 -21.32 -23.53
C GLY A 622 25.46 -20.50 -24.00
N GLU A 623 25.21 -19.36 -24.65
CA GLU A 623 26.28 -18.46 -25.10
C GLU A 623 27.07 -17.88 -23.92
N GLY A 624 26.36 -17.44 -22.87
CA GLY A 624 26.98 -16.86 -21.68
C GLY A 624 27.91 -17.83 -20.94
N ILE A 625 27.53 -19.12 -20.82
CA ILE A 625 28.38 -20.12 -20.16
C ILE A 625 29.55 -20.57 -21.03
N ASP A 626 29.37 -20.63 -22.36
CA ASP A 626 30.47 -20.94 -23.29
C ASP A 626 31.55 -19.86 -23.26
N ASP A 627 31.16 -18.58 -23.21
CA ASP A 627 32.08 -17.46 -23.05
C ASP A 627 32.87 -17.52 -21.74
N VAL A 628 32.19 -17.82 -20.63
CA VAL A 628 32.82 -18.03 -19.32
C VAL A 628 33.85 -19.17 -19.38
N LEU A 629 33.50 -20.30 -19.98
CA LEU A 629 34.40 -21.45 -20.13
C LEU A 629 35.64 -21.12 -20.96
N ASN A 630 35.46 -20.39 -22.06
CA ASN A 630 36.55 -19.94 -22.92
C ASN A 630 37.50 -19.00 -22.18
N VAL A 631 36.97 -18.01 -21.47
CA VAL A 631 37.76 -17.03 -20.72
C VAL A 631 38.51 -17.69 -19.56
N LEU A 632 37.82 -18.44 -18.70
CA LEU A 632 38.46 -19.08 -17.54
C LEU A 632 39.47 -20.15 -17.97
N GLY A 633 39.17 -20.91 -19.03
CA GLY A 633 40.09 -21.88 -19.61
C GLY A 633 41.35 -21.22 -20.19
N GLY A 634 41.21 -20.07 -20.85
CA GLY A 634 42.34 -19.27 -21.33
C GLY A 634 43.19 -18.72 -20.18
N LEU A 635 42.56 -18.18 -19.15
CA LEU A 635 43.22 -17.64 -17.97
C LEU A 635 43.99 -18.73 -17.20
N SER A 636 43.37 -19.89 -16.97
CA SER A 636 44.01 -21.02 -16.27
C SER A 636 45.22 -21.58 -17.01
N ARG A 637 45.29 -21.47 -18.33
CA ARG A 637 46.46 -21.89 -19.13
C ARG A 637 47.58 -20.85 -19.15
N SER A 638 47.26 -19.59 -18.84
CA SER A 638 48.19 -18.46 -18.87
C SER A 638 48.95 -18.22 -17.56
N ILE A 639 48.49 -18.85 -16.48
CA ILE A 639 49.04 -18.80 -15.11
C ILE A 639 50.02 -19.96 -14.94
#